data_AF-A0AAN6VVZ3-F1
#
_entry.id   AF-A0AAN6VVZ3-F1
#
_cell.length_a   1.000
_cell.length_b   1.000
_cell.length_c   1.000
_cell.angle_alpha   90.00
_cell.angle_beta   90.00
_cell.angle_gamma   90.00
#
_symmetry.space_group_name_H-M   'P 1'
#
loop_
_entity.id
_entity.type
_entity.pdbx_description
1 polymer ?
#
loop_
_entity_poly.entity_id
_entity_poly.type
_entity_poly.pdbx_seq_one_letter_code
_entity_poly.pdbx_strand_id
1 'polypeptide(L)'
;MAIAVASSTLSFTSCNNSILLKGYIDRICNRYFNVEPTSPNLRYDLPRDLIHWSATKACRHEARVVSLDLASDIWTSGITGSPNVHVQPQDGAYIIYTSGTTGRPKGVEVTHSNVCHTLLVEPAKLDITIGRNVAQQLNVAFDMCAWEILATLMNGGTLHLRGSGNELWTACLKQVDVVISTPSVAIKRFPLHEDFPNLRTIVVGGEPCPKPLADHWAQHTGTRFINICGPTEITILNTAHIHKFGGPLTIGKPNPNTTLYILDDNQNPIKIGDPGVMWVGGAGVSKGYVNLPELSAARYKLDKFTRDGSMMFNTGDLVRWNADGCLETLGRRDDQVKINGFRVELDGVSRAIESCATVVKGCALKIDNTLWGFYSAAESLDETELHTGVSLQQPFYGVPTMWHYLGPTIPLTVNGKIDKRVLRDIAAAIAHGDNSGVHTPRPGVAIVRDSSTPSATDLKKASLPSSSNSTDSGKPEVLELPRKKGFQGWRWLRHTGLSAYRKLFGVIFIANAVAFVLVLWQSRESSYQLPLGNLATAVSANLLASVLLRQDYVVNVLFWLATRMPTSAPLSIRRHLARVYHYGGVHSGASVAASLWWVVFTVSASIRFAPASPTQPPQRIGVLVVTYLIFFLLLAILIMAYPSVRAKLHDQFEWTHRFAGWTALALVWAHLIIVTAALPNTQPLTTALSQTPALYLLALTTLSIAAPWLRLRRVKVAVEPLSRHAVRLHFDFKTPRQCSSLGVRITDRPLVEWHAFAAIPEPYGKPGLSLLVSRAGDWTERIIENPPTHLWTRGEPTSGVLAIAPLFKRIVLVATGSGIGPCLPVIMERKVPCRILWSTKNPLKTYGQGIIDEVKRCDETAVVWDTDNMGRPDLIQLAWELYQESGAECVCIISNAKTTKKVVYQLEARGIPAFGPIWDS
;
A
#
# COMPACT_ATOMS: atom_id res chain seq x y z
N MET A 1 -2.11 -16.86 -34.78
CA MET A 1 -1.98 -15.57 -34.05
C MET A 1 -2.33 -15.84 -32.59
N ALA A 2 -1.37 -16.33 -31.80
CA ALA A 2 -1.57 -16.58 -30.36
C ALA A 2 -1.07 -15.36 -29.60
N ILE A 3 -1.97 -14.63 -28.95
CA ILE A 3 -1.65 -13.39 -28.24
C ILE A 3 -1.42 -13.74 -26.77
N ALA A 4 -0.19 -13.55 -26.31
CA ALA A 4 0.21 -13.72 -24.93
C ALA A 4 -0.31 -12.54 -24.09
N VAL A 5 -1.00 -12.84 -22.99
CA VAL A 5 -1.54 -11.82 -22.09
C VAL A 5 -0.93 -11.99 -20.70
N ALA A 6 -0.05 -11.06 -20.31
CA ALA A 6 0.84 -11.16 -19.16
C ALA A 6 0.11 -11.14 -17.80
N SER A 7 0.14 -12.27 -17.08
CA SER A 7 0.28 -12.30 -15.61
C SER A 7 1.50 -13.16 -15.27
N SER A 8 2.11 -12.92 -14.12
CA SER A 8 3.51 -13.23 -13.73
C SER A 8 3.96 -14.71 -13.75
N THR A 9 3.19 -15.62 -14.34
CA THR A 9 3.68 -16.92 -14.84
C THR A 9 2.70 -17.47 -15.88
N LEU A 10 3.14 -17.56 -17.13
CA LEU A 10 2.48 -18.33 -18.18
C LEU A 10 3.46 -19.44 -18.60
N SER A 11 3.05 -20.69 -18.42
CA SER A 11 3.74 -21.84 -19.02
C SER A 11 3.25 -21.97 -20.45
N PHE A 12 4.11 -21.73 -21.44
CA PHE A 12 3.86 -22.06 -22.83
C PHE A 12 4.75 -23.23 -23.24
N THR A 13 4.14 -24.29 -23.76
CA THR A 13 4.83 -25.25 -24.63
C THR A 13 5.01 -24.61 -26.00
N SER A 14 6.25 -24.21 -26.30
CA SER A 14 6.83 -23.82 -27.60
C SER A 14 5.91 -23.11 -28.61
N CYS A 15 5.96 -21.78 -28.69
CA CYS A 15 5.60 -21.03 -29.90
C CYS A 15 6.28 -19.65 -29.92
N ASN A 16 7.17 -19.42 -30.89
CA ASN A 16 7.88 -18.16 -31.12
C ASN A 16 7.01 -17.18 -31.92
N ASN A 17 6.67 -16.02 -31.34
CA ASN A 17 6.05 -14.89 -32.06
C ASN A 17 6.61 -13.56 -31.49
N SER A 18 7.35 -12.78 -32.28
CA SER A 18 8.20 -11.68 -31.75
C SER A 18 7.95 -10.27 -32.31
N ILE A 19 6.89 -10.00 -33.09
CA ILE A 19 6.72 -8.65 -33.69
C ILE A 19 5.60 -7.80 -33.07
N LEU A 20 4.47 -8.38 -32.67
CA LEU A 20 3.37 -7.63 -32.05
C LEU A 20 3.53 -7.46 -30.52
N LEU A 21 4.36 -8.28 -29.86
CA LEU A 21 4.50 -8.28 -28.40
C LEU A 21 5.39 -7.14 -27.85
N LYS A 22 6.33 -6.59 -28.63
CA LYS A 22 7.33 -5.63 -28.12
C LYS A 22 6.69 -4.37 -27.52
N GLY A 23 5.80 -3.72 -28.27
CA GLY A 23 5.10 -2.51 -27.80
C GLY A 23 4.04 -2.77 -26.71
N TYR A 24 3.53 -4.01 -26.63
CA TYR A 24 2.53 -4.44 -25.66
C TYR A 24 3.17 -4.78 -24.31
N ILE A 25 4.33 -5.44 -24.33
CA ILE A 25 5.14 -5.77 -23.15
C ILE A 25 5.79 -4.51 -22.54
N ASP A 26 6.32 -3.58 -23.35
CA ASP A 26 6.94 -2.33 -22.88
C ASP A 26 6.04 -1.52 -21.93
N ARG A 27 4.73 -1.52 -22.19
CA ARG A 27 3.74 -0.74 -21.43
C ARG A 27 3.20 -1.51 -20.22
N ILE A 28 3.21 -2.84 -20.24
CA ILE A 28 2.78 -3.68 -19.10
C ILE A 28 3.92 -3.84 -18.09
N CYS A 29 5.13 -4.19 -18.54
CA CYS A 29 6.29 -4.40 -17.67
C CYS A 29 6.64 -3.13 -16.89
N ASN A 30 6.77 -1.96 -17.53
CA ASN A 30 7.08 -0.71 -16.83
C ASN A 30 5.99 -0.20 -15.87
N ARG A 31 4.77 -0.73 -15.93
CA ARG A 31 3.59 -0.07 -15.34
C ARG A 31 2.80 -0.90 -14.33
N TYR A 32 2.86 -2.23 -14.43
CA TYR A 32 2.34 -3.14 -13.39
C TYR A 32 3.44 -3.63 -12.45
N PHE A 33 4.69 -3.65 -12.90
CA PHE A 33 5.86 -3.99 -12.09
C PHE A 33 6.85 -2.82 -12.19
N ASN A 34 6.96 -1.98 -11.17
CA ASN A 34 7.94 -0.89 -11.18
C ASN A 34 9.36 -1.50 -11.24
N VAL A 35 9.99 -1.55 -12.42
CA VAL A 35 11.37 -2.03 -12.59
C VAL A 35 12.16 -1.02 -13.43
N GLU A 36 13.21 -0.46 -12.83
CA GLU A 36 14.27 0.25 -13.58
C GLU A 36 15.11 -0.76 -14.38
N PRO A 37 15.49 -0.47 -15.63
CA PRO A 37 16.10 -1.45 -16.55
C PRO A 37 17.59 -1.75 -16.28
N THR A 38 18.06 -1.81 -15.02
CA THR A 38 19.52 -1.87 -14.75
C THR A 38 19.98 -2.90 -13.70
N SER A 39 19.20 -3.91 -13.33
CA SER A 39 19.70 -4.97 -12.44
C SER A 39 19.45 -6.39 -12.97
N PRO A 40 20.50 -7.19 -13.25
CA PRO A 40 20.36 -8.51 -13.85
C PRO A 40 19.86 -9.61 -12.90
N ASN A 41 19.46 -9.31 -11.65
CA ASN A 41 19.14 -10.34 -10.65
C ASN A 41 18.03 -9.94 -9.66
N LEU A 42 16.76 -9.94 -10.08
CA LEU A 42 15.62 -9.87 -9.14
C LEU A 42 14.65 -11.04 -9.40
N ARG A 43 14.70 -12.03 -8.50
CA ARG A 43 13.67 -13.07 -8.31
C ARG A 43 12.47 -12.43 -7.61
N TYR A 44 11.26 -12.65 -8.13
CA TYR A 44 10.01 -12.27 -7.47
C TYR A 44 9.49 -13.44 -6.66
N ASP A 45 9.43 -13.30 -5.33
CA ASP A 45 8.69 -14.19 -4.44
C ASP A 45 7.19 -13.81 -4.47
N LEU A 46 6.44 -14.47 -5.34
CA LEU A 46 5.04 -14.80 -5.07
C LEU A 46 5.03 -16.11 -4.27
N PRO A 47 4.05 -16.34 -3.37
CA PRO A 47 3.97 -17.60 -2.63
C PRO A 47 4.04 -18.76 -3.61
N ARG A 48 5.05 -19.61 -3.39
CA ARG A 48 5.46 -20.70 -4.29
C ARG A 48 4.28 -21.58 -4.72
N ASP A 49 3.20 -21.63 -3.95
CA ASP A 49 2.07 -22.53 -4.14
C ASP A 49 1.20 -22.22 -5.38
N LEU A 50 1.06 -20.95 -5.80
CA LEU A 50 0.24 -20.62 -6.98
C LEU A 50 0.98 -20.91 -8.30
N ILE A 51 2.32 -20.79 -8.28
CA ILE A 51 3.20 -21.09 -9.42
C ILE A 51 3.55 -22.59 -9.45
N HIS A 52 3.70 -23.24 -8.28
CA HIS A 52 4.00 -24.67 -8.20
C HIS A 52 2.83 -25.55 -8.64
N TRP A 53 1.57 -25.15 -8.43
CA TRP A 53 0.45 -26.07 -8.68
C TRP A 53 0.29 -26.43 -10.18
N SER A 54 0.51 -25.48 -11.09
CA SER A 54 0.41 -25.74 -12.54
C SER A 54 1.71 -26.26 -13.16
N ALA A 55 2.88 -25.89 -12.63
CA ALA A 55 4.16 -26.26 -13.24
C ALA A 55 4.77 -27.58 -12.75
N THR A 56 4.44 -28.09 -11.55
CA THR A 56 5.27 -29.16 -10.93
C THR A 56 4.62 -30.50 -10.65
N LYS A 57 3.31 -30.71 -10.89
CA LYS A 57 2.71 -32.06 -10.75
C LYS A 57 2.22 -32.71 -12.05
N ALA A 58 1.97 -31.95 -13.11
CA ALA A 58 1.59 -32.53 -14.41
C ALA A 58 2.78 -32.70 -15.38
N CYS A 59 3.83 -31.89 -15.25
CA CYS A 59 5.05 -32.03 -16.05
C CYS A 59 6.23 -32.33 -15.12
N ARG A 60 6.70 -33.59 -15.10
CA ARG A 60 8.02 -33.96 -14.55
C ARG A 60 9.17 -33.47 -15.45
N HIS A 61 9.06 -32.29 -16.06
CA HIS A 61 10.03 -31.76 -17.00
C HIS A 61 10.40 -30.33 -16.59
N GLU A 62 11.69 -30.02 -16.69
CA GLU A 62 12.29 -28.71 -16.44
C GLU A 62 11.50 -27.61 -17.15
N ALA A 63 10.82 -26.75 -16.39
CA ALA A 63 10.15 -25.58 -16.97
C ALA A 63 11.21 -24.50 -17.25
N ARG A 64 11.51 -24.28 -18.54
CA ARG A 64 12.35 -23.15 -18.96
C ARG A 64 11.51 -21.88 -18.98
N VAL A 65 11.68 -21.02 -17.97
CA VAL A 65 11.10 -19.68 -17.94
C VAL A 65 11.90 -18.76 -18.85
N VAL A 66 11.26 -18.20 -19.88
CA VAL A 66 11.88 -17.23 -20.80
C VAL A 66 11.42 -15.82 -20.41
N SER A 67 12.37 -14.96 -20.02
CA SER A 67 12.08 -13.54 -19.77
C SER A 67 12.03 -12.78 -21.10
N LEU A 68 10.92 -12.06 -21.33
CA LEU A 68 10.68 -11.26 -22.52
C LEU A 68 11.04 -9.77 -22.33
N ASP A 69 11.90 -9.44 -21.36
CA ASP A 69 12.31 -8.06 -21.09
C ASP A 69 12.96 -7.40 -22.32
N LEU A 70 12.93 -6.07 -22.36
CA LEU A 70 13.44 -5.20 -23.43
C LEU A 70 14.89 -5.47 -23.83
N ALA A 71 15.70 -5.91 -22.86
CA ALA A 71 17.11 -6.26 -23.05
C ALA A 71 17.32 -7.68 -23.59
N SER A 72 16.25 -8.44 -23.84
CA SER A 72 16.33 -9.80 -24.36
C SER A 72 16.73 -9.80 -25.84
N ASP A 73 17.75 -10.59 -26.17
CA ASP A 73 18.25 -10.79 -27.55
C ASP A 73 17.17 -11.34 -28.50
N ILE A 74 16.06 -11.84 -27.96
CA ILE A 74 14.90 -12.32 -28.74
C ILE A 74 14.29 -11.17 -29.58
N TRP A 75 14.45 -9.92 -29.15
CA TRP A 75 13.93 -8.74 -29.86
C TRP A 75 14.86 -8.21 -30.96
N THR A 76 16.12 -8.65 -31.02
CA THR A 76 17.09 -8.21 -32.04
C THR A 76 17.09 -9.12 -33.27
N SER A 77 16.65 -10.38 -33.13
CA SER A 77 16.45 -11.33 -34.24
C SER A 77 15.03 -11.23 -34.83
N GLY A 78 14.66 -10.08 -35.42
CA GLY A 78 13.32 -9.86 -35.96
C GLY A 78 13.06 -10.66 -37.26
N ILE A 79 12.22 -11.70 -37.21
CA ILE A 79 11.64 -12.34 -38.39
C ILE A 79 10.43 -11.51 -38.84
N THR A 80 10.54 -10.76 -39.92
CA THR A 80 9.48 -9.87 -40.45
C THR A 80 8.38 -10.60 -41.24
N GLY A 81 8.57 -11.87 -41.56
CA GLY A 81 7.58 -12.70 -42.23
C GLY A 81 6.53 -13.29 -41.27
N SER A 82 5.45 -13.85 -41.83
CA SER A 82 4.50 -14.63 -41.04
C SER A 82 5.20 -15.75 -40.28
N PRO A 83 4.84 -16.00 -39.01
CA PRO A 83 5.45 -17.08 -38.24
C PRO A 83 5.18 -18.42 -38.92
N ASN A 84 6.25 -19.19 -39.19
CA ASN A 84 6.16 -20.53 -39.77
C ASN A 84 5.79 -21.55 -38.68
N VAL A 85 4.58 -21.41 -38.14
CA VAL A 85 4.03 -22.28 -37.09
C VAL A 85 2.68 -22.78 -37.55
N HIS A 86 2.51 -24.10 -37.52
CA HIS A 86 1.25 -24.74 -37.84
C HIS A 86 0.32 -24.70 -36.63
N VAL A 87 -0.89 -24.17 -36.80
CA VAL A 87 -1.94 -24.08 -35.77
C VAL A 87 -3.25 -24.58 -36.36
N GLN A 88 -3.91 -25.52 -35.69
CA GLN A 88 -5.17 -26.11 -36.06
C GLN A 88 -6.35 -25.46 -35.30
N PRO A 89 -7.58 -25.46 -35.85
CA PRO A 89 -8.74 -24.87 -35.17
C PRO A 89 -9.04 -25.47 -33.79
N GLN A 90 -8.68 -26.73 -33.56
CA GLN A 90 -8.93 -27.47 -32.31
C GLN A 90 -7.83 -27.24 -31.26
N ASP A 91 -6.75 -26.55 -31.62
CA ASP A 91 -5.68 -26.23 -30.68
C ASP A 91 -6.19 -25.23 -29.63
N GLY A 92 -5.66 -25.36 -28.40
CA GLY A 92 -5.98 -24.45 -27.31
C GLY A 92 -5.53 -23.02 -27.61
N ALA A 93 -6.46 -22.07 -27.57
CA ALA A 93 -6.19 -20.65 -27.70
C ALA A 93 -5.81 -20.02 -26.35
N TYR A 94 -6.52 -20.35 -25.28
CA TYR A 94 -6.20 -19.93 -23.92
C TYR A 94 -6.80 -20.86 -22.85
N ILE A 95 -6.23 -20.80 -21.65
CA ILE A 95 -6.77 -21.43 -20.45
C ILE A 95 -7.03 -20.35 -19.41
N ILE A 96 -8.28 -20.24 -18.95
CA ILE A 96 -8.66 -19.32 -17.86
C ILE A 96 -9.15 -20.12 -16.67
N TYR A 97 -8.58 -19.81 -15.50
CA TYR A 97 -8.95 -20.45 -14.26
C TYR A 97 -10.12 -19.72 -13.60
N THR A 98 -11.14 -20.50 -13.22
CA THR A 98 -12.31 -20.03 -12.47
C THR A 98 -12.35 -20.69 -11.10
N SER A 99 -13.07 -20.11 -10.13
CA SER A 99 -13.29 -20.74 -8.83
C SER A 99 -14.04 -22.07 -9.02
N GLY A 100 -13.52 -23.15 -8.41
CA GLY A 100 -14.13 -24.47 -8.48
C GLY A 100 -15.01 -24.76 -7.27
N THR A 101 -16.06 -25.55 -7.47
CA THR A 101 -16.99 -25.97 -6.41
C THR A 101 -16.33 -26.81 -5.34
N THR A 102 -15.13 -27.36 -5.56
CA THR A 102 -14.32 -28.12 -4.57
C THR A 102 -13.28 -27.26 -3.84
N GLY A 103 -13.26 -25.94 -4.09
CA GLY A 103 -12.26 -25.01 -3.57
C GLY A 103 -10.99 -24.91 -4.42
N ARG A 104 -10.73 -25.86 -5.33
CA ARG A 104 -9.60 -25.80 -6.28
C ARG A 104 -9.99 -25.06 -7.56
N PRO A 105 -9.18 -24.13 -8.09
CA PRO A 105 -9.45 -23.49 -9.37
C PRO A 105 -9.55 -24.51 -10.51
N LYS A 106 -10.52 -24.33 -11.40
CA LYS A 106 -10.73 -25.16 -12.60
C LYS A 106 -10.33 -24.38 -13.84
N GLY A 107 -9.40 -24.91 -14.62
CA GLY A 107 -8.92 -24.29 -15.86
C GLY A 107 -9.84 -24.67 -17.02
N VAL A 108 -10.46 -23.68 -17.67
CA VAL A 108 -11.29 -23.88 -18.86
C VAL A 108 -10.40 -23.77 -20.09
N GLU A 109 -10.31 -24.84 -20.89
CA GLU A 109 -9.55 -24.85 -22.15
C GLU A 109 -10.44 -24.40 -23.30
N VAL A 110 -10.14 -23.22 -23.85
CA VAL A 110 -10.85 -22.66 -25.00
C VAL A 110 -10.01 -22.84 -26.25
N THR A 111 -10.60 -23.35 -27.33
CA THR A 111 -9.91 -23.60 -28.60
C THR A 111 -9.94 -22.37 -29.53
N HIS A 112 -9.05 -22.35 -30.53
CA HIS A 112 -9.06 -21.33 -31.58
C HIS A 112 -10.43 -21.23 -32.28
N SER A 113 -11.03 -22.37 -32.62
CA SER A 113 -12.34 -22.43 -33.27
C SER A 113 -13.45 -21.83 -32.40
N ASN A 114 -13.44 -22.08 -31.08
CA ASN A 114 -14.41 -21.48 -30.17
C ASN A 114 -14.34 -19.95 -30.22
N VAL A 115 -13.14 -19.39 -30.11
CA VAL A 115 -12.92 -17.94 -30.16
C VAL A 115 -13.43 -17.34 -31.47
N CYS A 116 -13.07 -17.96 -32.60
CA CYS A 116 -13.50 -17.48 -33.92
C CYS A 116 -15.04 -17.51 -34.06
N HIS A 117 -15.69 -18.60 -33.65
CA HIS A 117 -17.15 -18.71 -33.74
C HIS A 117 -17.88 -17.71 -32.86
N THR A 118 -17.33 -17.38 -31.67
CA THR A 118 -17.93 -16.40 -30.77
C THR A 118 -17.67 -14.97 -31.21
N LEU A 119 -16.42 -14.60 -31.55
CA LEU A 119 -16.03 -13.19 -31.68
C LEU A 119 -16.14 -12.61 -33.09
N LEU A 120 -16.34 -13.44 -34.13
CA LEU A 120 -16.49 -12.98 -35.52
C LEU A 120 -17.94 -12.77 -35.98
N VAL A 121 -18.91 -12.87 -35.07
CA VAL A 121 -20.34 -12.70 -35.35
C VAL A 121 -20.92 -11.52 -34.57
N GLU A 122 -22.03 -10.96 -35.04
CA GLU A 122 -22.77 -9.96 -34.28
C GLU A 122 -23.53 -10.63 -33.12
N PRO A 123 -23.69 -9.97 -31.95
CA PRO A 123 -23.18 -8.64 -31.63
C PRO A 123 -21.73 -8.61 -31.11
N ALA A 124 -21.04 -9.76 -31.06
CA ALA A 124 -19.72 -9.88 -30.44
C ALA A 124 -18.59 -9.10 -31.13
N LYS A 125 -18.80 -8.70 -32.39
CA LYS A 125 -17.90 -7.81 -33.15
C LYS A 125 -17.87 -6.37 -32.63
N LEU A 126 -18.88 -5.94 -31.88
CA LEU A 126 -18.94 -4.62 -31.23
C LEU A 126 -18.81 -3.40 -32.17
N ASP A 127 -19.10 -3.57 -33.47
CA ASP A 127 -18.82 -2.59 -34.53
C ASP A 127 -17.34 -2.18 -34.63
N ILE A 128 -16.44 -3.02 -34.11
CA ILE A 128 -14.99 -2.84 -34.23
C ILE A 128 -14.61 -3.00 -35.70
N THR A 129 -13.95 -1.97 -36.21
CA THR A 129 -13.50 -1.85 -37.60
C THR A 129 -12.20 -1.06 -37.62
N ILE A 130 -11.55 -0.98 -38.79
CA ILE A 130 -10.35 -0.15 -38.98
C ILE A 130 -10.64 1.29 -38.54
N GLY A 131 -9.79 1.82 -37.66
CA GLY A 131 -9.92 3.17 -37.10
C GLY A 131 -10.70 3.26 -35.78
N ARG A 132 -11.31 2.18 -35.29
CA ARG A 132 -11.96 2.15 -33.98
C ARG A 132 -10.97 1.90 -32.86
N ASN A 133 -11.11 2.66 -31.78
CA ASN A 133 -10.28 2.55 -30.59
C ASN A 133 -11.02 1.75 -29.51
N VAL A 134 -10.36 0.74 -28.93
CA VAL A 134 -10.95 -0.14 -27.91
C VAL A 134 -10.12 -0.08 -26.65
N ALA A 135 -10.76 0.03 -25.48
CA ALA A 135 -10.05 -0.02 -24.21
C ALA A 135 -9.66 -1.46 -23.84
N GLN A 136 -8.40 -1.67 -23.48
CA GLN A 136 -7.97 -2.80 -22.67
C GLN A 136 -7.99 -2.35 -21.20
N GLN A 137 -9.03 -2.75 -20.45
CA GLN A 137 -9.17 -2.36 -19.05
C GLN A 137 -9.41 -3.52 -18.08
N LEU A 138 -9.97 -4.62 -18.56
CA LEU A 138 -10.27 -5.77 -17.72
C LEU A 138 -8.98 -6.50 -17.32
N ASN A 139 -9.06 -7.26 -16.24
CA ASN A 139 -7.93 -8.08 -15.80
C ASN A 139 -7.70 -9.20 -16.82
N VAL A 140 -6.44 -9.43 -17.18
CA VAL A 140 -6.00 -10.48 -18.11
C VAL A 140 -6.43 -11.90 -17.70
N ALA A 141 -6.67 -12.11 -16.41
CA ALA A 141 -7.20 -13.37 -15.88
C ALA A 141 -8.73 -13.52 -16.06
N PHE A 142 -9.40 -12.54 -16.67
CA PHE A 142 -10.83 -12.55 -16.95
C PHE A 142 -11.06 -12.72 -18.46
N ASP A 143 -11.98 -13.60 -18.85
CA ASP A 143 -12.23 -13.97 -20.25
C ASP A 143 -12.68 -12.80 -21.13
N MET A 144 -13.46 -11.86 -20.60
CA MET A 144 -13.81 -10.63 -21.31
C MET A 144 -12.58 -9.76 -21.65
N CYS A 145 -11.42 -9.93 -20.99
CA CYS A 145 -10.17 -9.31 -21.45
C CYS A 145 -9.66 -9.94 -22.75
N ALA A 146 -9.81 -11.26 -22.92
CA ALA A 146 -9.53 -11.91 -24.20
C ALA A 146 -10.46 -11.35 -25.28
N TRP A 147 -11.70 -10.97 -24.95
CA TRP A 147 -12.58 -10.28 -25.87
C TRP A 147 -12.04 -8.89 -26.27
N GLU A 148 -11.65 -8.05 -25.31
CA GLU A 148 -11.04 -6.73 -25.57
C GLU A 148 -9.88 -6.84 -26.56
N ILE A 149 -9.01 -7.83 -26.37
CA ILE A 149 -7.79 -8.00 -27.15
C ILE A 149 -8.08 -8.62 -28.51
N LEU A 150 -8.74 -9.78 -28.53
CA LEU A 150 -8.90 -10.60 -29.72
C LEU A 150 -9.90 -9.97 -30.70
N ALA A 151 -11.06 -9.48 -30.24
CA ALA A 151 -12.00 -8.83 -31.16
C ALA A 151 -11.40 -7.55 -31.77
N THR A 152 -10.59 -6.81 -31.02
CA THR A 152 -9.88 -5.64 -31.56
C THR A 152 -8.94 -6.04 -32.69
N LEU A 153 -8.07 -7.02 -32.44
CA LEU A 153 -7.03 -7.42 -33.38
C LEU A 153 -7.58 -8.19 -34.59
N MET A 154 -8.66 -8.97 -34.41
CA MET A 154 -9.31 -9.72 -35.49
C MET A 154 -10.08 -8.82 -36.47
N ASN A 155 -10.54 -7.64 -36.02
CA ASN A 155 -11.33 -6.73 -36.85
C ASN A 155 -10.58 -5.44 -37.24
N GLY A 156 -9.26 -5.36 -36.99
CA GLY A 156 -8.40 -4.25 -37.40
C GLY A 156 -8.51 -2.97 -36.57
N GLY A 157 -9.08 -3.05 -35.36
CA GLY A 157 -9.15 -1.93 -34.42
C GLY A 157 -7.82 -1.64 -33.71
N THR A 158 -7.78 -0.53 -32.97
CA THR A 158 -6.63 -0.10 -32.17
C THR A 158 -6.90 -0.33 -30.69
N LEU A 159 -6.03 -1.10 -30.03
CA LEU A 159 -6.17 -1.41 -28.61
C LEU A 159 -5.43 -0.38 -27.73
N HIS A 160 -6.15 0.29 -26.85
CA HIS A 160 -5.60 1.26 -25.89
C HIS A 160 -5.43 0.63 -24.52
N LEU A 161 -4.17 0.45 -24.12
CA LEU A 161 -3.84 -0.06 -22.79
C LEU A 161 -4.10 0.99 -21.71
N ARG A 162 -4.98 0.67 -20.75
CA ARG A 162 -5.17 1.56 -19.60
C ARG A 162 -3.88 1.69 -18.79
N GLY A 163 -3.64 2.88 -18.23
CA GLY A 163 -2.56 3.08 -17.27
C GLY A 163 -2.93 2.72 -15.82
N SER A 164 -1.94 2.73 -14.94
CA SER A 164 -2.13 2.55 -13.50
C SER A 164 -2.59 3.86 -12.84
N GLY A 165 -3.72 3.82 -12.12
CA GLY A 165 -4.27 4.99 -11.43
C GLY A 165 -5.43 5.66 -12.18
N ASN A 166 -6.25 6.41 -11.44
CA ASN A 166 -7.53 6.94 -11.93
C ASN A 166 -7.35 7.88 -13.13
N GLU A 167 -6.39 8.81 -13.07
CA GLU A 167 -6.16 9.80 -14.13
C GLU A 167 -5.84 9.14 -15.49
N LEU A 168 -4.98 8.12 -15.50
CA LEU A 168 -4.62 7.41 -16.73
C LEU A 168 -5.75 6.51 -17.24
N TRP A 169 -6.60 5.99 -16.34
CA TRP A 169 -7.80 5.25 -16.72
C TRP A 169 -8.80 6.17 -17.43
N THR A 170 -9.10 7.32 -16.82
CA THR A 170 -9.98 8.34 -17.40
C THR A 170 -9.42 8.85 -18.72
N ALA A 171 -8.10 9.09 -18.81
CA ALA A 171 -7.46 9.50 -20.07
C ALA A 171 -7.61 8.45 -21.18
N CYS A 172 -7.49 7.16 -20.86
CA CYS A 172 -7.73 6.07 -21.81
C CYS A 172 -9.20 6.05 -22.27
N LEU A 173 -10.15 6.14 -21.33
CA LEU A 173 -11.59 6.13 -21.66
C LEU A 173 -12.00 7.32 -22.55
N LYS A 174 -11.33 8.46 -22.47
CA LYS A 174 -11.56 9.63 -23.35
C LYS A 174 -11.03 9.46 -24.77
N GLN A 175 -10.29 8.39 -25.06
CA GLN A 175 -9.65 8.14 -26.36
C GLN A 175 -10.25 6.94 -27.12
N VAL A 176 -11.24 6.25 -26.56
CA VAL A 176 -11.77 4.99 -27.10
C VAL A 176 -13.21 5.11 -27.57
N ASP A 177 -13.60 4.33 -28.56
CA ASP A 177 -14.97 4.23 -29.06
C ASP A 177 -15.74 3.09 -28.38
N VAL A 178 -15.04 2.02 -28.03
CA VAL A 178 -15.63 0.76 -27.55
C VAL A 178 -15.06 0.42 -26.18
N VAL A 179 -15.95 0.05 -25.26
CA VAL A 179 -15.59 -0.34 -23.90
C VAL A 179 -16.36 -1.58 -23.47
N ILE A 180 -15.64 -2.58 -22.96
CA ILE A 180 -16.19 -3.81 -22.36
C ILE A 180 -15.94 -3.73 -20.87
N SER A 181 -16.97 -3.96 -20.05
CA SER A 181 -16.90 -3.75 -18.60
C SER A 181 -17.85 -4.67 -17.84
N THR A 182 -17.74 -4.66 -16.51
CA THR A 182 -18.84 -5.08 -15.64
C THR A 182 -19.71 -3.87 -15.29
N PRO A 183 -21.00 -4.07 -14.93
CA PRO A 183 -21.86 -2.99 -14.44
C PRO A 183 -21.24 -2.19 -13.29
N SER A 184 -20.66 -2.87 -12.29
CA SER A 184 -20.01 -2.22 -11.14
C SER A 184 -18.84 -1.32 -11.55
N VAL A 185 -18.02 -1.76 -12.50
CA VAL A 185 -16.90 -0.95 -13.01
C VAL A 185 -17.41 0.23 -13.82
N ALA A 186 -18.46 0.04 -14.63
CA ALA A 186 -19.06 1.11 -15.43
C ALA A 186 -19.58 2.25 -14.55
N ILE A 187 -20.40 1.92 -13.55
CA ILE A 187 -20.95 2.89 -12.59
C ILE A 187 -19.82 3.65 -11.87
N LYS A 188 -18.72 2.96 -11.53
CA LYS A 188 -17.62 3.58 -10.80
C LYS A 188 -16.69 4.44 -11.66
N ARG A 189 -16.51 4.09 -12.94
CA ARG A 189 -15.42 4.65 -13.78
C ARG A 189 -15.91 5.58 -14.87
N PHE A 190 -17.09 5.33 -15.39
CA PHE A 190 -17.73 6.15 -16.41
C PHE A 190 -19.24 6.18 -16.13
N PRO A 191 -19.67 6.86 -15.04
CA PRO A 191 -21.09 6.94 -14.68
C PRO A 191 -21.88 7.86 -15.62
N LEU A 192 -21.25 8.86 -16.21
CA LEU A 192 -21.88 9.96 -16.92
C LEU A 192 -21.44 9.99 -18.38
N HIS A 193 -22.39 10.23 -19.30
CA HIS A 193 -22.10 10.26 -20.74
C HIS A 193 -21.33 11.53 -21.10
N GLU A 194 -21.61 12.63 -20.42
CA GLU A 194 -21.00 13.95 -20.60
C GLU A 194 -19.48 13.93 -20.43
N ASP A 195 -18.97 13.04 -19.57
CA ASP A 195 -17.54 12.87 -19.34
C ASP A 195 -16.84 12.07 -20.45
N PHE A 196 -17.60 11.22 -21.16
CA PHE A 196 -17.11 10.27 -22.16
C PHE A 196 -18.04 10.19 -23.39
N PRO A 197 -18.34 11.32 -24.06
CA PRO A 197 -19.25 11.36 -25.21
C PRO A 197 -18.69 10.65 -26.45
N ASN A 198 -17.42 10.24 -26.40
CA ASN A 198 -16.72 9.47 -27.42
C ASN A 198 -17.13 7.98 -27.43
N LEU A 199 -17.70 7.46 -26.33
CA LEU A 199 -18.07 6.05 -26.24
C LEU A 199 -19.30 5.76 -27.11
N ARG A 200 -19.12 4.94 -28.13
CA ARG A 200 -20.18 4.52 -29.06
C ARG A 200 -20.73 3.13 -28.77
N THR A 201 -19.89 2.21 -28.31
CA THR A 201 -20.32 0.85 -27.95
C THR A 201 -19.92 0.54 -26.53
N ILE A 202 -20.90 0.31 -25.67
CA ILE A 202 -20.70 -0.01 -24.26
C ILE A 202 -21.28 -1.40 -24.01
N VAL A 203 -20.41 -2.31 -23.60
CA VAL A 203 -20.82 -3.68 -23.29
C VAL A 203 -20.62 -3.93 -21.81
N VAL A 204 -21.67 -4.42 -21.17
CA VAL A 204 -21.63 -4.85 -19.78
C VAL A 204 -22.01 -6.32 -19.67
N GLY A 205 -21.26 -7.04 -18.83
CA GLY A 205 -21.52 -8.44 -18.57
C GLY A 205 -20.85 -8.89 -17.27
N GLY A 206 -21.01 -10.16 -16.94
CA GLY A 206 -20.39 -10.71 -15.74
C GLY A 206 -21.11 -10.38 -14.43
N GLU A 207 -22.15 -9.55 -14.42
CA GLU A 207 -23.04 -9.28 -13.27
C GLU A 207 -24.44 -8.91 -13.80
N PRO A 208 -25.53 -9.02 -12.99
CA PRO A 208 -26.81 -8.42 -13.34
C PRO A 208 -26.66 -6.92 -13.61
N CYS A 209 -27.11 -6.47 -14.78
CA CYS A 209 -27.05 -5.06 -15.15
C CYS A 209 -28.27 -4.32 -14.59
N PRO A 210 -28.08 -3.22 -13.83
CA PRO A 210 -29.18 -2.35 -13.44
C PRO A 210 -29.78 -1.64 -14.67
N LYS A 211 -31.12 -1.63 -14.77
CA LYS A 211 -31.83 -0.90 -15.85
C LYS A 211 -31.46 0.59 -15.92
N PRO A 212 -31.31 1.33 -14.80
CA PRO A 212 -30.94 2.75 -14.87
C PRO A 212 -29.60 3.00 -15.55
N LEU A 213 -28.60 2.11 -15.37
CA LEU A 213 -27.32 2.21 -16.06
C LEU A 213 -27.49 2.03 -17.58
N ALA A 214 -28.29 1.04 -17.98
CA ALA A 214 -28.54 0.77 -19.39
C ALA A 214 -29.33 1.90 -20.07
N ASP A 215 -30.38 2.41 -19.42
CA ASP A 215 -31.18 3.53 -19.91
C ASP A 215 -30.34 4.81 -20.03
N HIS A 216 -29.50 5.10 -19.02
CA HIS A 216 -28.63 6.28 -19.00
C HIS A 216 -27.73 6.37 -20.23
N TRP A 217 -27.19 5.25 -20.70
CA TRP A 217 -26.34 5.22 -21.88
C TRP A 217 -27.12 5.07 -23.19
N ALA A 218 -28.20 4.29 -23.20
CA ALA A 218 -28.99 4.03 -24.41
C ALA A 218 -29.87 5.20 -24.86
N GLN A 219 -30.10 6.22 -24.01
CA GLN A 219 -30.85 7.42 -24.38
C GLN A 219 -30.09 8.33 -25.36
N HIS A 220 -28.77 8.19 -25.48
CA HIS A 220 -27.94 9.04 -26.33
C HIS A 220 -27.84 8.51 -27.76
N THR A 221 -28.20 9.34 -28.74
CA THR A 221 -28.11 9.00 -30.16
C THR A 221 -26.66 8.66 -30.55
N GLY A 222 -26.46 7.49 -31.14
CA GLY A 222 -25.13 7.01 -31.54
C GLY A 222 -24.42 6.13 -30.51
N THR A 223 -25.02 5.94 -29.32
CA THR A 223 -24.52 5.03 -28.29
C THR A 223 -25.32 3.72 -28.29
N ARG A 224 -24.61 2.61 -28.46
CA ARG A 224 -25.12 1.25 -28.41
C ARG A 224 -24.73 0.62 -27.07
N PHE A 225 -25.73 0.40 -26.21
CA PHE A 225 -25.53 -0.31 -24.94
C PHE A 225 -25.93 -1.79 -25.09
N ILE A 226 -25.03 -2.70 -24.71
CA ILE A 226 -25.23 -4.15 -24.86
C ILE A 226 -25.05 -4.82 -23.50
N ASN A 227 -26.11 -5.47 -23.02
CA ASN A 227 -26.05 -6.35 -21.86
C ASN A 227 -25.84 -7.79 -22.32
N ILE A 228 -24.78 -8.45 -21.83
CA ILE A 228 -24.41 -9.80 -22.26
C ILE A 228 -24.43 -10.80 -21.11
N CYS A 229 -24.68 -12.06 -21.44
CA CYS A 229 -24.53 -13.19 -20.53
C CYS A 229 -23.64 -14.25 -21.17
N GLY A 230 -22.97 -15.03 -20.32
CA GLY A 230 -22.14 -16.16 -20.71
C GLY A 230 -21.17 -16.54 -19.61
N PRO A 231 -20.99 -17.84 -19.34
CA PRO A 231 -19.89 -18.32 -18.52
C PRO A 231 -18.64 -18.57 -19.38
N THR A 232 -17.47 -18.63 -18.75
CA THR A 232 -16.18 -18.92 -19.42
C THR A 232 -16.22 -20.24 -20.21
N GLU A 233 -16.97 -21.22 -19.72
CA GLU A 233 -17.16 -22.54 -20.34
C GLU A 233 -17.86 -22.50 -21.72
N ILE A 234 -18.51 -21.39 -22.07
CA ILE A 234 -19.12 -21.13 -23.39
C ILE A 234 -18.35 -20.05 -24.16
N THR A 235 -17.09 -19.79 -23.80
CA THR A 235 -16.24 -18.83 -24.51
C THR A 235 -16.83 -17.41 -24.47
N ILE A 236 -16.72 -16.76 -23.31
CA ILE A 236 -17.05 -15.34 -23.06
C ILE A 236 -18.55 -15.04 -23.01
N LEU A 237 -19.32 -15.26 -24.09
CA LEU A 237 -20.72 -14.86 -24.18
C LEU A 237 -21.58 -15.86 -24.95
N ASN A 238 -22.80 -16.11 -24.45
CA ASN A 238 -23.80 -16.98 -25.09
C ASN A 238 -25.06 -16.22 -25.51
N THR A 239 -25.40 -15.11 -24.83
CA THR A 239 -26.55 -14.27 -25.15
C THR A 239 -26.19 -12.80 -25.09
N ALA A 240 -26.94 -11.99 -25.82
CA ALA A 240 -26.78 -10.54 -25.82
C ALA A 240 -28.11 -9.81 -26.02
N HIS A 241 -28.28 -8.71 -25.30
CA HIS A 241 -29.39 -7.79 -25.41
C HIS A 241 -28.88 -6.40 -25.77
N ILE A 242 -29.23 -5.92 -26.96
CA ILE A 242 -28.99 -4.53 -27.36
C ILE A 242 -30.12 -3.70 -26.76
N HIS A 243 -29.81 -2.91 -25.74
CA HIS A 243 -30.80 -2.20 -24.95
C HIS A 243 -31.34 -0.98 -25.69
N LYS A 244 -32.66 -0.78 -25.63
CA LYS A 244 -33.34 0.42 -26.12
C LYS A 244 -33.88 1.20 -24.93
N PHE A 245 -33.63 2.51 -24.90
CA PHE A 245 -34.10 3.39 -23.83
C PHE A 245 -35.60 3.20 -23.55
N GLY A 246 -35.95 3.05 -22.27
CA GLY A 246 -37.33 2.85 -21.84
C GLY A 246 -37.87 1.42 -22.00
N GLY A 247 -37.20 0.55 -22.77
CA GLY A 247 -37.58 -0.85 -22.95
C GLY A 247 -37.23 -1.76 -21.76
N PRO A 248 -37.74 -3.00 -21.72
CA PRO A 248 -37.37 -3.99 -20.70
C PRO A 248 -35.93 -4.45 -20.89
N LEU A 249 -35.17 -4.52 -19.79
CA LEU A 249 -33.79 -5.02 -19.80
C LEU A 249 -33.76 -6.53 -19.53
N THR A 250 -33.18 -7.30 -20.46
CA THR A 250 -33.05 -8.77 -20.37
C THR A 250 -31.61 -9.19 -20.63
N ILE A 251 -31.31 -10.50 -20.62
CA ILE A 251 -30.02 -11.02 -21.13
C ILE A 251 -30.09 -11.37 -22.64
N GLY A 252 -31.24 -11.12 -23.27
CA GLY A 252 -31.41 -11.14 -24.71
C GLY A 252 -31.58 -12.53 -25.30
N LYS A 253 -31.11 -12.71 -26.55
CA LYS A 253 -31.28 -13.94 -27.34
C LYS A 253 -29.95 -14.67 -27.48
N PRO A 254 -29.95 -15.98 -27.79
CA PRO A 254 -28.73 -16.73 -28.11
C PRO A 254 -27.96 -16.06 -29.26
N ASN A 255 -26.64 -16.05 -29.13
CA ASN A 255 -25.74 -15.58 -30.18
C ASN A 255 -25.75 -16.53 -31.38
N PRO A 256 -25.30 -16.09 -32.57
CA PRO A 256 -25.08 -17.01 -33.70
C PRO A 256 -24.19 -18.20 -33.30
N ASN A 257 -24.43 -19.35 -33.92
CA ASN A 257 -23.74 -20.62 -33.63
C ASN A 257 -23.93 -21.15 -32.19
N THR A 258 -24.92 -20.63 -31.45
CA THR A 258 -25.24 -21.04 -30.07
C THR A 258 -26.66 -21.60 -30.01
N THR A 259 -26.81 -22.81 -29.47
CA THR A 259 -28.13 -23.36 -29.12
C THR A 259 -28.37 -23.20 -27.62
N LEU A 260 -29.61 -22.91 -27.22
CA LEU A 260 -29.96 -22.69 -25.82
C LEU A 260 -31.25 -23.40 -25.47
N TYR A 261 -31.19 -24.19 -24.41
CA TYR A 261 -32.29 -24.99 -23.88
C TYR A 261 -32.57 -24.59 -22.43
N ILE A 262 -33.85 -24.53 -22.07
CA ILE A 262 -34.26 -24.41 -20.67
C ILE A 262 -34.86 -25.75 -20.27
N LEU A 263 -34.19 -26.43 -19.34
CA LEU A 263 -34.47 -27.82 -19.00
C LEU A 263 -34.87 -27.99 -17.53
N ASP A 264 -35.67 -29.02 -17.27
CA ASP A 264 -35.97 -29.53 -15.93
C ASP A 264 -34.84 -30.44 -15.38
N ASP A 265 -35.07 -31.01 -14.20
CA ASP A 265 -34.12 -31.91 -13.52
C ASP A 265 -33.86 -33.21 -14.27
N ASN A 266 -34.83 -33.65 -15.06
CA ASN A 266 -34.73 -34.82 -15.92
C ASN A 266 -34.14 -34.47 -17.31
N GLN A 267 -33.67 -33.23 -17.48
CA GLN A 267 -33.14 -32.67 -18.74
C GLN A 267 -34.19 -32.64 -19.87
N ASN A 268 -35.48 -32.52 -19.55
CA ASN A 268 -36.54 -32.32 -20.53
C ASN A 268 -36.82 -30.83 -20.73
N PRO A 269 -37.14 -30.38 -21.95
CA PRO A 269 -37.54 -29.00 -22.19
C PRO A 269 -38.78 -28.61 -21.39
N ILE A 270 -38.77 -27.41 -20.83
CA ILE A 270 -39.93 -26.84 -20.14
C ILE A 270 -40.75 -25.93 -21.06
N LYS A 271 -41.96 -25.54 -20.64
CA LYS A 271 -42.80 -24.61 -21.39
C LYS A 271 -42.20 -23.20 -21.38
N ILE A 272 -42.46 -22.43 -22.44
CA ILE A 272 -42.10 -21.00 -22.51
C ILE A 272 -42.78 -20.26 -21.36
N GLY A 273 -42.06 -19.38 -20.68
CA GLY A 273 -42.52 -18.64 -19.49
C GLY A 273 -42.22 -19.34 -18.16
N ASP A 274 -42.07 -20.67 -18.15
CA ASP A 274 -41.71 -21.41 -16.94
C ASP A 274 -40.21 -21.26 -16.64
N PRO A 275 -39.82 -21.28 -15.35
CA PRO A 275 -38.42 -21.25 -14.94
C PRO A 275 -37.74 -22.62 -15.06
N GLY A 276 -36.50 -22.65 -15.53
CA GLY A 276 -35.67 -23.86 -15.54
C GLY A 276 -34.18 -23.57 -15.69
N VAL A 277 -33.37 -24.61 -15.81
CA VAL A 277 -31.91 -24.48 -15.87
C VAL A 277 -31.46 -24.26 -17.31
N MET A 278 -30.60 -23.26 -17.53
CA MET A 278 -29.99 -22.95 -18.82
C MET A 278 -28.93 -23.99 -19.20
N TRP A 279 -29.12 -24.62 -20.35
CA TRP A 279 -28.14 -25.46 -21.04
C TRP A 279 -27.81 -24.83 -22.38
N VAL A 280 -26.53 -24.87 -22.75
CA VAL A 280 -26.04 -24.17 -23.93
C VAL A 280 -25.19 -25.10 -24.76
N GLY A 281 -25.57 -25.29 -26.02
CA GLY A 281 -24.83 -26.04 -27.03
C GLY A 281 -24.26 -25.15 -28.12
N GLY A 282 -23.69 -25.78 -29.13
CA GLY A 282 -23.11 -25.11 -30.29
C GLY A 282 -21.63 -24.76 -30.14
N ALA A 283 -21.14 -23.93 -31.05
CA ALA A 283 -19.71 -23.79 -31.32
C ALA A 283 -18.93 -23.01 -30.25
N GLY A 284 -19.62 -22.33 -29.32
CA GLY A 284 -19.02 -21.64 -28.18
C GLY A 284 -18.63 -22.57 -27.03
N VAL A 285 -19.15 -23.80 -26.99
CA VAL A 285 -18.86 -24.76 -25.92
C VAL A 285 -17.37 -25.11 -25.94
N SER A 286 -16.69 -24.80 -24.84
CA SER A 286 -15.26 -25.06 -24.66
C SER A 286 -14.93 -26.56 -24.61
N LYS A 287 -13.65 -26.89 -24.70
CA LYS A 287 -13.17 -28.28 -24.70
C LYS A 287 -13.39 -29.00 -23.36
N GLY A 288 -13.54 -28.25 -22.28
CA GLY A 288 -13.78 -28.77 -20.93
C GLY A 288 -12.79 -28.23 -19.91
N TYR A 289 -12.74 -28.90 -18.76
CA TYR A 289 -11.81 -28.56 -17.67
C TYR A 289 -10.50 -29.33 -17.77
N VAL A 290 -9.38 -28.61 -17.80
CA VAL A 290 -8.03 -29.19 -17.88
C VAL A 290 -7.77 -30.11 -16.70
N ASN A 291 -7.35 -31.35 -16.98
CA ASN A 291 -7.05 -32.40 -16.00
C ASN A 291 -8.19 -32.74 -15.02
N LEU A 292 -9.45 -32.47 -15.40
CA LEU A 292 -10.64 -32.74 -14.59
C LEU A 292 -11.75 -33.43 -15.43
N PRO A 293 -11.51 -34.67 -15.91
CA PRO A 293 -12.42 -35.36 -16.83
C PRO A 293 -13.79 -35.67 -16.20
N GLU A 294 -13.84 -36.07 -14.93
CA GLU A 294 -15.09 -36.37 -14.23
C GLU A 294 -15.99 -35.13 -14.09
N LEU A 295 -15.40 -33.99 -13.70
CA LEU A 295 -16.12 -32.73 -13.60
C LEU A 295 -16.60 -32.24 -14.98
N SER A 296 -15.78 -32.47 -16.01
CA SER A 296 -16.15 -32.17 -17.39
C SER A 296 -17.36 -33.01 -17.81
N ALA A 297 -17.35 -34.33 -17.61
CA ALA A 297 -18.48 -35.21 -17.94
C ALA A 297 -19.77 -34.88 -17.17
N ALA A 298 -19.67 -34.32 -15.96
CA ALA A 298 -20.84 -33.93 -15.17
C ALA A 298 -21.56 -32.69 -15.72
N ARG A 299 -20.82 -31.75 -16.32
CA ARG A 299 -21.35 -30.46 -16.79
C ARG A 299 -21.48 -30.36 -18.31
N TYR A 300 -20.61 -31.04 -19.06
CA TYR A 300 -20.59 -31.13 -20.51
C TYR A 300 -21.18 -32.48 -20.92
N LYS A 301 -22.29 -32.46 -21.64
CA LYS A 301 -22.97 -33.66 -22.13
C LYS A 301 -23.14 -33.60 -23.63
N LEU A 302 -23.31 -34.74 -24.27
CA LEU A 302 -23.78 -34.78 -25.65
C LEU A 302 -25.11 -34.04 -25.76
N ASP A 303 -25.21 -33.17 -26.76
CA ASP A 303 -26.43 -32.48 -27.09
C ASP A 303 -27.40 -33.47 -27.73
N LYS A 304 -28.36 -33.94 -26.93
CA LYS A 304 -29.36 -34.91 -27.37
C LYS A 304 -30.39 -34.34 -28.36
N PHE A 305 -30.39 -33.02 -28.58
CA PHE A 305 -31.35 -32.36 -29.45
C PHE A 305 -30.84 -32.14 -30.88
N THR A 306 -29.52 -32.19 -31.10
CA THR A 306 -28.88 -31.94 -32.40
C THR A 306 -28.49 -33.22 -33.17
N ARG A 307 -28.26 -34.33 -32.47
CA ARG A 307 -27.86 -35.66 -33.03
C ARG A 307 -26.58 -35.67 -33.90
N ASP A 308 -25.80 -34.60 -33.88
CA ASP A 308 -24.57 -34.43 -34.66
C ASP A 308 -23.29 -34.70 -33.86
N GLY A 309 -23.44 -35.16 -32.61
CA GLY A 309 -22.32 -35.40 -31.70
C GLY A 309 -21.78 -34.14 -31.02
N SER A 310 -22.43 -32.98 -31.19
CA SER A 310 -22.08 -31.76 -30.48
C SER A 310 -22.32 -31.90 -28.97
N MET A 311 -21.64 -31.04 -28.21
CA MET A 311 -21.76 -30.98 -26.76
C MET A 311 -22.67 -29.81 -26.36
N MET A 312 -23.39 -29.98 -25.25
CA MET A 312 -24.05 -28.91 -24.51
C MET A 312 -23.51 -28.85 -23.08
N PHE A 313 -23.47 -27.66 -22.51
CA PHE A 313 -22.98 -27.39 -21.17
C PHE A 313 -24.07 -26.83 -20.27
N ASN A 314 -24.16 -27.37 -19.06
CA ASN A 314 -25.07 -26.90 -18.02
C ASN A 314 -24.48 -25.69 -17.30
N THR A 315 -25.09 -24.51 -17.47
CA THR A 315 -24.56 -23.27 -16.89
C THR A 315 -24.88 -23.11 -15.41
N GLY A 316 -25.90 -23.81 -14.91
CA GLY A 316 -26.44 -23.68 -13.56
C GLY A 316 -27.29 -22.41 -13.32
N ASP A 317 -27.49 -21.57 -14.35
CA ASP A 317 -28.33 -20.39 -14.25
C ASP A 317 -29.81 -20.76 -14.38
N LEU A 318 -30.65 -20.16 -13.53
CA LEU A 318 -32.11 -20.26 -13.63
C LEU A 318 -32.60 -19.13 -14.52
N VAL A 319 -33.31 -19.49 -15.58
CA VAL A 319 -33.82 -18.55 -16.59
C VAL A 319 -35.21 -18.96 -17.04
N ARG A 320 -35.91 -18.03 -17.70
CA ARG A 320 -37.13 -18.33 -18.45
C ARG A 320 -37.14 -17.56 -19.77
N TRP A 321 -37.84 -18.12 -20.75
CA TRP A 321 -38.19 -17.40 -21.98
C TRP A 321 -39.33 -16.42 -21.71
N ASN A 322 -39.22 -15.20 -22.21
CA ASN A 322 -40.35 -14.29 -22.32
C ASN A 322 -41.07 -14.45 -23.66
N ALA A 323 -42.22 -13.80 -23.82
CA ALA A 323 -43.04 -13.89 -25.04
C ALA A 323 -42.31 -13.37 -26.30
N ASP A 324 -41.34 -12.47 -26.13
CA ASP A 324 -40.55 -11.88 -27.24
C ASP A 324 -39.35 -12.75 -27.65
N GLY A 325 -39.18 -13.91 -27.01
CA GLY A 325 -38.08 -14.84 -27.24
C GLY A 325 -36.74 -14.33 -26.69
N CYS A 326 -36.76 -13.43 -25.71
CA CYS A 326 -35.61 -13.04 -24.90
C CYS A 326 -35.60 -13.81 -23.58
N LEU A 327 -34.43 -13.88 -22.94
CA LEU A 327 -34.24 -14.58 -21.68
C LEU A 327 -34.23 -13.63 -20.49
N GLU A 328 -35.01 -13.99 -19.47
CA GLU A 328 -34.96 -13.35 -18.15
C GLU A 328 -34.15 -14.22 -17.20
N THR A 329 -33.25 -13.59 -16.43
CA THR A 329 -32.49 -14.29 -15.39
C THR A 329 -33.27 -14.28 -14.08
N LEU A 330 -33.32 -15.44 -13.42
CA LEU A 330 -33.96 -15.66 -12.13
C LEU A 330 -32.90 -16.01 -11.04
N GLY A 331 -31.63 -15.80 -11.36
CA GLY A 331 -30.50 -16.15 -10.50
C GLY A 331 -29.88 -17.50 -10.87
N ARG A 332 -29.41 -18.23 -9.86
CA ARG A 332 -28.69 -19.49 -10.03
C ARG A 332 -29.30 -20.58 -9.18
N ARG A 333 -29.18 -21.83 -9.68
CA ARG A 333 -29.60 -23.03 -8.96
C ARG A 333 -28.58 -23.43 -7.89
N ASP A 334 -27.30 -23.18 -8.15
CA ASP A 334 -26.20 -23.43 -7.23
C ASP A 334 -25.84 -22.16 -6.42
N ASP A 335 -25.02 -22.33 -5.39
CA ASP A 335 -24.57 -21.25 -4.51
C ASP A 335 -23.43 -20.40 -5.11
N GLN A 336 -23.38 -20.34 -6.44
CA GLN A 336 -22.41 -19.52 -7.13
C GLN A 336 -22.88 -18.07 -7.19
N VAL A 337 -21.97 -17.14 -6.92
CA VAL A 337 -22.25 -15.71 -6.92
C VAL A 337 -21.18 -14.93 -7.69
N LYS A 338 -21.52 -13.69 -8.06
CA LYS A 338 -20.59 -12.73 -8.66
C LYS A 338 -20.34 -11.59 -7.67
N ILE A 339 -19.08 -11.36 -7.31
CA ILE A 339 -18.66 -10.30 -6.37
C ILE A 339 -17.69 -9.40 -7.11
N ASN A 340 -18.06 -8.14 -7.34
CA ASN A 340 -17.25 -7.16 -8.08
C ASN A 340 -16.74 -7.68 -9.45
N GLY A 341 -17.57 -8.46 -10.15
CA GLY A 341 -17.25 -9.09 -11.42
C GLY A 341 -16.55 -10.44 -11.33
N PHE A 342 -16.08 -10.83 -10.15
CA PHE A 342 -15.41 -12.11 -9.95
C PHE A 342 -16.41 -13.21 -9.66
N ARG A 343 -16.25 -14.35 -10.33
CA ARG A 343 -17.02 -15.57 -10.10
C ARG A 343 -16.52 -16.24 -8.82
N VAL A 344 -17.40 -16.41 -7.83
CA VAL A 344 -17.12 -17.02 -6.52
C VAL A 344 -18.08 -18.17 -6.25
N GLU A 345 -17.55 -19.32 -5.89
CA GLU A 345 -18.31 -20.50 -5.45
C GLU A 345 -18.45 -20.45 -3.93
N LEU A 346 -19.64 -20.14 -3.40
CA LEU A 346 -19.81 -19.98 -1.94
C LEU A 346 -19.52 -21.27 -1.17
N ASP A 347 -19.70 -22.45 -1.78
CA ASP A 347 -19.29 -23.73 -1.16
C ASP A 347 -17.77 -23.86 -1.04
N GLY A 348 -17.02 -23.33 -2.01
CA GLY A 348 -15.55 -23.28 -1.93
C GLY A 348 -15.10 -22.39 -0.77
N VAL A 349 -15.77 -21.25 -0.60
CA VAL A 349 -15.56 -20.36 0.54
C VAL A 349 -15.99 -21.04 1.84
N SER A 350 -17.17 -21.65 1.89
CA SER A 350 -17.70 -22.37 3.07
C SER A 350 -16.76 -23.48 3.53
N ARG A 351 -16.19 -24.26 2.60
CA ARG A 351 -15.17 -25.27 2.95
C ARG A 351 -13.86 -24.66 3.42
N ALA A 352 -13.44 -23.54 2.83
CA ALA A 352 -12.28 -22.81 3.33
C ALA A 352 -12.53 -22.31 4.77
N ILE A 353 -13.76 -21.87 5.09
CA ILE A 353 -14.16 -21.53 6.46
C ILE A 353 -14.10 -22.75 7.37
N GLU A 354 -14.65 -23.89 6.95
CA GLU A 354 -14.62 -25.16 7.69
C GLU A 354 -13.20 -25.71 7.90
N SER A 355 -12.24 -25.35 7.04
CA SER A 355 -10.85 -25.77 7.17
C SER A 355 -10.04 -24.94 8.19
N CYS A 356 -10.61 -23.86 8.72
CA CYS A 356 -10.01 -23.10 9.81
C CYS A 356 -10.10 -23.90 11.12
N ALA A 357 -9.01 -23.91 11.90
CA ALA A 357 -8.92 -24.69 13.13
C ALA A 357 -10.06 -24.33 14.10
N THR A 358 -10.75 -25.34 14.67
CA THR A 358 -11.89 -25.24 15.60
C THR A 358 -13.27 -24.91 15.00
N VAL A 359 -13.37 -24.58 13.71
CA VAL A 359 -14.67 -24.44 13.04
C VAL A 359 -15.32 -25.81 12.83
N VAL A 360 -16.56 -25.95 13.29
CA VAL A 360 -17.38 -27.16 13.13
C VAL A 360 -18.15 -27.13 11.81
N LYS A 361 -18.78 -25.99 11.50
CA LYS A 361 -19.50 -25.76 10.23
C LYS A 361 -19.34 -24.32 9.76
N GLY A 362 -19.25 -24.14 8.45
CA GLY A 362 -19.12 -22.83 7.79
C GLY A 362 -20.14 -22.68 6.67
N CYS A 363 -20.66 -21.47 6.49
CA CYS A 363 -21.57 -21.12 5.41
C CYS A 363 -21.25 -19.71 4.89
N ALA A 364 -20.86 -19.60 3.63
CA ALA A 364 -20.71 -18.31 2.97
C ALA A 364 -22.01 -17.92 2.26
N LEU A 365 -22.40 -16.64 2.36
CA LEU A 365 -23.56 -16.08 1.66
C LEU A 365 -23.21 -14.72 1.07
N LYS A 366 -23.66 -14.45 -0.16
CA LYS A 366 -23.71 -13.08 -0.66
C LYS A 366 -25.02 -12.44 -0.21
N ILE A 367 -24.91 -11.35 0.53
CA ILE A 367 -26.04 -10.53 0.98
C ILE A 367 -25.76 -9.11 0.49
N ASP A 368 -26.68 -8.59 -0.34
CA ASP A 368 -26.48 -7.40 -1.18
C ASP A 368 -25.22 -7.52 -2.05
N ASN A 369 -24.19 -6.70 -1.80
CA ASN A 369 -22.89 -6.75 -2.50
C ASN A 369 -21.74 -7.19 -1.58
N THR A 370 -22.07 -7.76 -0.42
CA THR A 370 -21.10 -8.15 0.62
C THR A 370 -21.07 -9.67 0.76
N LEU A 371 -19.87 -10.23 0.86
CA LEU A 371 -19.68 -11.66 1.13
C LEU A 371 -19.61 -11.88 2.64
N TRP A 372 -20.57 -12.61 3.17
CA TRP A 372 -20.66 -13.00 4.58
C TRP A 372 -20.14 -14.41 4.78
N GLY A 373 -19.39 -14.63 5.87
CA GLY A 373 -18.95 -15.93 6.35
C GLY A 373 -19.58 -16.23 7.71
N PHE A 374 -20.59 -17.09 7.71
CA PHE A 374 -21.19 -17.62 8.93
C PHE A 374 -20.45 -18.87 9.37
N TYR A 375 -20.27 -19.05 10.67
CA TYR A 375 -19.63 -20.26 11.17
C TYR A 375 -20.13 -20.65 12.56
N SER A 376 -20.08 -21.95 12.86
CA SER A 376 -20.29 -22.51 14.19
C SER A 376 -19.00 -23.16 14.70
N ALA A 377 -18.73 -22.97 15.98
CA ALA A 377 -17.54 -23.45 16.68
C ALA A 377 -17.86 -23.53 18.18
N ALA A 378 -17.04 -24.22 18.97
CA ALA A 378 -17.25 -24.27 20.43
C ALA A 378 -17.10 -22.88 21.08
N GLU A 379 -16.18 -22.08 20.56
CA GLU A 379 -15.93 -20.69 20.93
C GLU A 379 -15.81 -19.85 19.66
N SER A 380 -16.07 -18.54 19.74
CA SER A 380 -15.90 -17.65 18.59
C SER A 380 -14.44 -17.57 18.19
N LEU A 381 -14.15 -17.75 16.90
CA LEU A 381 -12.81 -17.53 16.38
C LEU A 381 -12.61 -16.04 16.08
N ASP A 382 -11.35 -15.61 16.14
CA ASP A 382 -10.97 -14.31 15.61
C ASP A 382 -11.24 -14.28 14.09
N GLU A 383 -11.99 -13.28 13.60
CA GLU A 383 -12.17 -13.03 12.16
C GLU A 383 -10.80 -12.93 11.45
N THR A 384 -9.84 -12.41 12.19
CA THR A 384 -8.42 -12.78 12.26
C THR A 384 -7.92 -14.02 11.49
N GLU A 385 -8.26 -15.14 12.09
CA GLU A 385 -7.78 -16.45 11.72
C GLU A 385 -8.64 -16.99 10.60
N LEU A 386 -9.95 -16.73 10.64
CA LEU A 386 -10.90 -17.10 9.58
C LEU A 386 -10.52 -16.49 8.23
N HIS A 387 -10.31 -15.17 8.17
CA HIS A 387 -9.91 -14.54 6.93
C HIS A 387 -8.47 -14.92 6.54
N THR A 388 -7.54 -15.22 7.47
CA THR A 388 -6.21 -15.72 7.07
C THR A 388 -6.33 -17.11 6.45
N GLY A 389 -6.98 -18.05 7.15
CA GLY A 389 -7.19 -19.42 6.71
C GLY A 389 -7.94 -19.51 5.39
N VAL A 390 -8.99 -18.68 5.22
CA VAL A 390 -9.69 -18.58 3.94
C VAL A 390 -8.82 -17.92 2.87
N SER A 391 -8.05 -16.87 3.16
CA SER A 391 -7.19 -16.21 2.16
C SER A 391 -6.02 -17.06 1.65
N LEU A 392 -5.62 -18.10 2.40
CA LEU A 392 -4.63 -19.08 1.94
C LEU A 392 -5.20 -20.02 0.87
N GLN A 393 -6.53 -20.17 0.80
CA GLN A 393 -7.21 -21.12 -0.09
C GLN A 393 -8.10 -20.44 -1.14
N GLN A 394 -8.55 -19.22 -0.88
CA GLN A 394 -9.39 -18.42 -1.74
C GLN A 394 -8.65 -17.16 -2.20
N PRO A 395 -8.84 -16.74 -3.46
CA PRO A 395 -8.34 -15.45 -3.93
C PRO A 395 -8.98 -14.30 -3.13
N PHE A 396 -8.37 -13.12 -3.13
CA PHE A 396 -8.79 -11.98 -2.29
C PHE A 396 -10.29 -11.61 -2.41
N TYR A 397 -10.92 -11.87 -3.57
CA TYR A 397 -12.35 -11.59 -3.80
C TYR A 397 -13.29 -12.71 -3.32
N GLY A 398 -12.77 -13.89 -2.99
CA GLY A 398 -13.50 -15.02 -2.41
C GLY A 398 -13.39 -15.09 -0.88
N VAL A 399 -12.71 -14.13 -0.25
CA VAL A 399 -12.61 -14.04 1.21
C VAL A 399 -13.79 -13.21 1.75
N PRO A 400 -14.61 -13.73 2.68
CA PRO A 400 -15.69 -12.96 3.29
C PRO A 400 -15.18 -11.68 3.97
N THR A 401 -15.92 -10.59 3.76
CA THR A 401 -15.63 -9.28 4.34
C THR A 401 -16.37 -9.05 5.65
N MET A 402 -17.44 -9.81 5.88
CA MET A 402 -18.22 -9.85 7.12
C MET A 402 -18.20 -11.28 7.66
N TRP A 403 -18.08 -11.44 8.97
CA TRP A 403 -18.11 -12.74 9.64
C TRP A 403 -19.18 -12.72 10.72
N HIS A 404 -19.80 -13.88 10.95
CA HIS A 404 -20.77 -14.00 12.03
C HIS A 404 -20.69 -15.37 12.70
N TYR A 405 -20.47 -15.33 14.01
CA TYR A 405 -20.43 -16.51 14.86
C TYR A 405 -21.84 -16.89 15.31
N LEU A 406 -22.26 -18.13 15.02
CA LEU A 406 -23.59 -18.64 15.32
C LEU A 406 -23.68 -19.41 16.65
N GLY A 407 -22.57 -19.49 17.41
CA GLY A 407 -22.50 -20.37 18.57
C GLY A 407 -22.03 -21.79 18.21
N PRO A 408 -22.36 -22.80 19.05
CA PRO A 408 -21.90 -24.18 18.87
C PRO A 408 -22.56 -24.90 17.69
N THR A 409 -23.68 -24.40 17.17
CA THR A 409 -24.47 -25.07 16.11
C THR A 409 -24.96 -24.07 15.07
N ILE A 410 -25.03 -24.52 13.81
CA ILE A 410 -25.60 -23.74 12.70
C ILE A 410 -27.10 -24.05 12.53
N PRO A 411 -27.99 -23.06 12.28
CA PRO A 411 -29.41 -23.32 12.04
C PRO A 411 -29.63 -24.27 10.86
N LEU A 412 -30.49 -25.27 11.05
CA LEU A 412 -30.84 -26.27 10.04
C LEU A 412 -32.35 -26.24 9.73
N THR A 413 -32.70 -26.50 8.48
CA THR A 413 -34.06 -26.78 8.00
C THR A 413 -34.58 -28.11 8.53
N VAL A 414 -35.89 -28.35 8.43
CA VAL A 414 -36.53 -29.66 8.74
C VAL A 414 -35.92 -30.85 7.99
N ASN A 415 -35.23 -30.60 6.87
CA ASN A 415 -34.55 -31.62 6.07
C ASN A 415 -33.05 -31.77 6.44
N GLY A 416 -32.59 -31.17 7.53
CA GLY A 416 -31.20 -31.27 8.01
C GLY A 416 -30.15 -30.47 7.22
N LYS A 417 -30.57 -29.61 6.29
CA LYS A 417 -29.68 -28.68 5.55
C LYS A 417 -29.58 -27.33 6.24
N ILE A 418 -28.46 -26.60 6.11
CA ILE A 418 -28.30 -25.24 6.67
C ILE A 418 -29.44 -24.33 6.21
N ASP A 419 -30.11 -23.68 7.16
CA ASP A 419 -31.22 -22.76 6.89
C ASP A 419 -30.70 -21.36 6.52
N LYS A 420 -30.43 -21.17 5.23
CA LYS A 420 -29.96 -19.90 4.67
C LYS A 420 -30.98 -18.77 4.75
N ARG A 421 -32.25 -19.01 5.10
CA ARG A 421 -33.23 -17.93 5.32
C ARG A 421 -32.96 -17.28 6.67
N VAL A 422 -32.84 -18.09 7.72
CA VAL A 422 -32.49 -17.64 9.07
C VAL A 422 -31.16 -16.86 9.07
N LEU A 423 -30.15 -17.34 8.34
CA LEU A 423 -28.86 -16.63 8.23
C LEU A 423 -28.98 -15.26 7.55
N ARG A 424 -29.88 -15.12 6.57
CA ARG A 424 -30.15 -13.82 5.93
C ARG A 424 -30.86 -12.86 6.87
N ASP A 425 -31.82 -13.36 7.65
CA ASP A 425 -32.55 -12.55 8.62
C ASP A 425 -31.61 -12.04 9.72
N ILE A 426 -30.67 -12.88 10.17
CA ILE A 426 -29.60 -12.49 11.12
C ILE A 426 -28.75 -11.36 10.53
N ALA A 427 -28.30 -11.48 9.28
CA ALA A 427 -27.52 -10.41 8.65
C ALA A 427 -28.32 -9.12 8.47
N ALA A 428 -29.61 -9.21 8.13
CA ALA A 428 -30.49 -8.05 8.01
C ALA A 428 -30.70 -7.35 9.36
N ALA A 429 -30.91 -8.10 10.44
CA ALA A 429 -31.02 -7.55 11.79
C ALA A 429 -29.74 -6.82 12.23
N ILE A 430 -28.57 -7.38 11.91
CA ILE A 430 -27.27 -6.76 12.18
C ILE A 430 -27.10 -5.47 11.36
N ALA A 431 -27.55 -5.44 10.10
CA ALA A 431 -27.46 -4.27 9.23
C ALA A 431 -28.40 -3.12 9.65
N HIS A 432 -29.52 -3.42 10.31
CA HIS A 432 -30.51 -2.44 10.75
C HIS A 432 -30.32 -1.96 12.20
N GLY A 433 -29.32 -2.45 12.93
CA GLY A 433 -28.94 -1.91 14.25
C GLY A 433 -29.95 -2.21 15.37
N ASP A 434 -30.68 -3.31 15.28
CA ASP A 434 -31.68 -3.66 16.29
C ASP A 434 -31.05 -4.55 17.38
N ASN A 435 -30.72 -3.94 18.52
CA ASN A 435 -30.13 -4.61 19.67
C ASN A 435 -31.23 -5.18 20.57
N SER A 436 -32.13 -6.00 20.01
CA SER A 436 -33.12 -6.76 20.78
C SER A 436 -32.54 -8.13 21.10
N GLY A 437 -32.04 -8.26 22.33
CA GLY A 437 -31.38 -9.47 22.83
C GLY A 437 -32.29 -10.69 22.84
N VAL A 438 -31.71 -11.84 22.47
CA VAL A 438 -32.29 -13.16 22.69
C VAL A 438 -32.42 -13.39 24.20
N HIS A 439 -33.66 -13.47 24.68
CA HIS A 439 -34.05 -13.71 26.07
C HIS A 439 -33.57 -15.08 26.58
N THR A 440 -32.85 -15.08 27.70
CA THR A 440 -32.83 -16.21 28.66
C THR A 440 -33.32 -15.70 30.02
N PRO A 441 -34.34 -16.31 30.64
CA PRO A 441 -34.88 -15.84 31.91
C PRO A 441 -34.02 -16.30 33.10
N ARG A 442 -33.76 -15.41 34.06
CA ARG A 442 -33.36 -15.78 35.43
C ARG A 442 -34.35 -15.19 36.45
N PRO A 443 -34.55 -15.85 37.60
CA PRO A 443 -35.66 -15.62 38.51
C PRO A 443 -35.42 -14.41 39.41
N GLY A 444 -36.52 -13.87 39.93
CA GLY A 444 -36.62 -12.51 40.43
C GLY A 444 -35.98 -12.23 41.79
N VAL A 445 -35.73 -10.94 42.00
CA VAL A 445 -35.75 -10.28 43.29
C VAL A 445 -36.45 -8.94 43.08
N ALA A 446 -37.57 -8.77 43.77
CA ALA A 446 -38.31 -7.52 43.84
C ALA A 446 -37.57 -6.53 44.74
N ILE A 447 -37.51 -5.25 44.35
CA ILE A 447 -37.55 -4.09 45.27
C ILE A 447 -38.09 -2.87 44.49
N VAL A 448 -39.29 -2.46 44.91
CA VAL A 448 -39.83 -1.11 45.12
C VAL A 448 -39.63 -0.04 44.04
N ARG A 449 -40.79 0.36 43.49
CA ARG A 449 -41.07 1.54 42.67
C ARG A 449 -40.76 2.83 43.43
N ASP A 450 -40.21 3.82 42.73
CA ASP A 450 -40.67 5.18 42.97
C ASP A 450 -40.78 5.98 41.67
N SER A 451 -41.82 6.79 41.65
CA SER A 451 -42.42 7.46 40.50
C SER A 451 -41.81 8.82 40.21
N SER A 452 -41.55 9.13 38.94
CA SER A 452 -41.96 10.38 38.28
C SER A 452 -41.37 10.49 36.88
N THR A 453 -42.25 10.51 35.88
CA THR A 453 -41.98 11.14 34.59
C THR A 453 -42.61 12.55 34.66
N PRO A 454 -42.09 13.54 33.92
CA PRO A 454 -42.88 13.88 32.75
C PRO A 454 -42.10 14.20 31.47
N SER A 455 -42.87 14.09 30.41
CA SER A 455 -42.64 14.24 28.99
C SER A 455 -42.20 15.64 28.55
N ALA A 456 -41.62 15.65 27.34
CA ALA A 456 -41.29 16.76 26.47
C ALA A 456 -42.36 17.86 26.36
N THR A 457 -41.93 19.13 26.43
CA THR A 457 -42.14 20.16 25.40
C THR A 457 -41.39 21.45 25.77
N ASP A 458 -41.01 22.20 24.73
CA ASP A 458 -40.57 23.60 24.72
C ASP A 458 -39.19 23.97 25.30
N LEU A 459 -38.32 24.51 24.44
CA LEU A 459 -37.82 25.89 24.56
C LEU A 459 -36.92 26.31 23.38
N LYS A 460 -37.53 27.10 22.49
CA LYS A 460 -37.05 28.38 21.91
C LYS A 460 -35.69 28.49 21.19
N LYS A 461 -35.85 28.82 19.91
CA LYS A 461 -35.01 29.72 19.08
C LYS A 461 -34.46 30.91 19.88
N ALA A 462 -33.17 31.16 19.73
CA ALA A 462 -32.55 32.47 19.96
C ALA A 462 -31.85 32.91 18.66
N SER A 463 -32.33 34.03 18.13
CA SER A 463 -31.87 34.77 16.95
C SER A 463 -30.90 35.88 17.33
N LEU A 464 -29.95 36.25 16.45
CA LEU A 464 -29.20 37.52 16.41
C LEU A 464 -28.46 37.63 15.05
N PRO A 465 -28.10 38.84 14.55
CA PRO A 465 -28.96 39.72 13.75
C PRO A 465 -28.50 39.89 12.29
N SER A 466 -29.37 40.51 11.50
CA SER A 466 -29.26 40.84 10.08
C SER A 466 -28.20 41.89 9.74
N SER A 467 -27.41 41.64 8.69
CA SER A 467 -26.92 42.66 7.77
C SER A 467 -27.09 42.18 6.34
N SER A 468 -27.54 43.10 5.48
CA SER A 468 -28.20 42.90 4.20
C SER A 468 -27.29 42.60 3.01
N ASN A 469 -27.92 42.00 2.00
CA ASN A 469 -27.60 41.95 0.57
C ASN A 469 -26.48 41.01 0.10
N SER A 470 -26.88 39.82 -0.34
CA SER A 470 -26.93 39.48 -1.77
C SER A 470 -27.49 38.08 -1.97
N THR A 471 -28.31 37.94 -3.00
CA THR A 471 -28.86 36.69 -3.53
C THR A 471 -27.76 35.78 -4.04
N ASP A 472 -27.57 34.61 -3.44
CA ASP A 472 -27.19 33.41 -4.19
C ASP A 472 -27.60 32.13 -3.47
N SER A 473 -28.14 31.19 -4.23
CA SER A 473 -28.61 29.88 -3.79
C SER A 473 -27.43 29.00 -3.38
N GLY A 474 -27.39 28.62 -2.09
CA GLY A 474 -26.28 27.90 -1.47
C GLY A 474 -25.95 26.55 -2.10
N LYS A 475 -24.91 26.55 -2.94
CA LYS A 475 -23.89 25.48 -2.95
C LYS A 475 -22.77 25.92 -2.00
N PRO A 476 -22.16 25.03 -1.19
CA PRO A 476 -21.01 25.41 -0.39
C PRO A 476 -19.90 25.92 -1.31
N GLU A 477 -19.48 27.16 -1.08
CA GLU A 477 -18.39 27.81 -1.80
C GLU A 477 -17.11 26.99 -1.57
N VAL A 478 -16.66 26.25 -2.59
CA VAL A 478 -15.40 25.48 -2.49
C VAL A 478 -14.27 26.50 -2.42
N LEU A 479 -13.65 26.65 -1.25
CA LEU A 479 -12.55 27.58 -1.02
C LEU A 479 -11.39 27.28 -1.97
N GLU A 480 -11.19 28.11 -2.99
CA GLU A 480 -10.12 27.88 -3.96
C GLU A 480 -8.73 27.96 -3.31
N LEU A 481 -7.87 26.99 -3.65
CA LEU A 481 -6.47 26.99 -3.21
C LEU A 481 -5.71 28.21 -3.76
N PRO A 482 -5.00 28.97 -2.91
CA PRO A 482 -4.25 30.15 -3.36
C PRO A 482 -3.18 29.80 -4.39
N ARG A 483 -2.90 30.74 -5.30
CA ARG A 483 -1.82 30.57 -6.29
C ARG A 483 -0.45 30.50 -5.62
N LYS A 484 0.45 29.73 -6.24
CA LYS A 484 1.85 29.61 -5.78
C LYS A 484 2.58 30.95 -5.91
N LYS A 485 3.30 31.35 -4.87
CA LYS A 485 4.04 32.62 -4.83
C LYS A 485 5.42 32.49 -5.49
N GLY A 486 5.72 33.39 -6.42
CA GLY A 486 7.01 33.47 -7.11
C GLY A 486 7.21 32.44 -8.22
N PHE A 487 8.22 32.67 -9.07
CA PHE A 487 8.51 31.76 -10.19
C PHE A 487 9.05 30.41 -9.72
N GLN A 488 8.89 29.39 -10.57
CA GLN A 488 9.15 28.00 -10.25
C GLN A 488 10.58 27.72 -9.79
N GLY A 489 11.60 28.36 -10.38
CA GLY A 489 13.00 28.13 -10.00
C GLY A 489 13.33 28.67 -8.61
N TRP A 490 12.86 29.87 -8.23
CA TRP A 490 13.03 30.40 -6.87
C TRP A 490 12.34 29.51 -5.82
N ARG A 491 11.16 28.95 -6.14
CA ARG A 491 10.48 27.96 -5.28
C ARG A 491 11.28 26.67 -5.15
N TRP A 492 11.79 26.14 -6.26
CA TRP A 492 12.63 24.95 -6.26
C TRP A 492 13.90 25.17 -5.42
N LEU A 493 14.58 26.30 -5.61
CA LEU A 493 15.79 26.65 -4.86
C LEU A 493 15.48 26.77 -3.37
N ARG A 494 14.39 27.42 -2.96
CA ARG A 494 14.02 27.58 -1.55
C ARG A 494 13.70 26.25 -0.84
N HIS A 495 12.93 25.38 -1.48
CA HIS A 495 12.42 24.16 -0.84
C HIS A 495 13.32 22.93 -1.05
N THR A 496 14.10 22.90 -2.14
CA THR A 496 14.99 21.78 -2.48
C THR A 496 16.45 22.15 -2.30
N GLY A 497 16.91 23.25 -2.93
CA GLY A 497 18.32 23.66 -2.90
C GLY A 497 18.82 24.18 -1.56
N LEU A 498 18.03 25.04 -0.91
CA LEU A 498 18.32 25.79 0.30
C LEU A 498 17.37 25.39 1.46
N SER A 499 17.01 24.10 1.52
CA SER A 499 16.30 23.57 2.69
C SER A 499 17.11 23.82 3.97
N ALA A 500 16.43 23.90 5.12
CA ALA A 500 17.10 24.16 6.40
C ALA A 500 18.22 23.14 6.69
N TYR A 501 17.98 21.88 6.36
CA TYR A 501 18.98 20.81 6.40
C TYR A 501 20.23 21.15 5.58
N ARG A 502 20.07 21.53 4.30
CA ARG A 502 21.20 21.83 3.41
C ARG A 502 21.94 23.12 3.80
N LYS A 503 21.23 24.09 4.38
CA LYS A 503 21.86 25.30 4.94
C LYS A 503 22.76 24.94 6.10
N LEU A 504 22.27 24.15 7.06
CA LEU A 504 23.05 23.71 8.20
C LEU A 504 24.27 22.88 7.77
N PHE A 505 24.09 21.98 6.80
CA PHE A 505 25.18 21.26 6.16
C PHE A 505 26.23 22.22 5.57
N GLY A 506 25.78 23.19 4.78
CA GLY A 506 26.65 24.18 4.14
C GLY A 506 27.40 25.06 5.14
N VAL A 507 26.77 25.46 6.24
CA VAL A 507 27.43 26.24 7.31
C VAL A 507 28.58 25.45 7.93
N ILE A 508 28.38 24.17 8.26
CA ILE A 508 29.45 23.32 8.80
C ILE A 508 30.56 23.11 7.77
N PHE A 509 30.21 22.93 6.51
CA PHE A 509 31.18 22.79 5.44
C PHE A 509 32.03 24.05 5.26
N ILE A 510 31.40 25.24 5.24
CA ILE A 510 32.08 26.54 5.14
C ILE A 510 32.99 26.76 6.35
N ALA A 511 32.52 26.49 7.58
CA ALA A 511 33.33 26.64 8.79
C ALA A 511 34.60 25.77 8.73
N ASN A 512 34.48 24.54 8.23
CA ASN A 512 35.63 23.64 8.04
C ASN A 512 36.55 24.10 6.91
N ALA A 513 36.01 24.64 5.81
CA ALA A 513 36.81 25.21 4.74
C ALA A 513 37.63 26.42 5.22
N VAL A 514 37.03 27.31 6.03
CA VAL A 514 37.73 28.42 6.67
C VAL A 514 38.83 27.90 7.60
N ALA A 515 38.54 26.91 8.45
CA ALA A 515 39.54 26.29 9.32
C ALA A 515 40.70 25.67 8.52
N PHE A 516 40.42 25.02 7.40
CA PHE A 516 41.43 24.48 6.49
C PHE A 516 42.33 25.57 5.90
N VAL A 517 41.75 26.69 5.45
CA VAL A 517 42.51 27.86 4.97
C VAL A 517 43.41 28.43 6.08
N LEU A 518 42.92 28.52 7.32
CA LEU A 518 43.72 28.99 8.46
C LEU A 518 44.88 28.04 8.78
N VAL A 519 44.66 26.73 8.76
CA VAL A 519 45.72 25.73 8.96
C VAL A 519 46.76 25.80 7.84
N LEU A 520 46.34 25.96 6.58
CA LEU A 520 47.25 26.19 5.46
C LEU A 520 48.06 27.47 5.62
N TRP A 521 47.41 28.56 6.04
CA TRP A 521 48.05 29.85 6.28
C TRP A 521 49.11 29.77 7.37
N GLN A 522 48.81 29.13 8.50
CA GLN A 522 49.76 28.90 9.59
C GLN A 522 50.95 28.03 9.15
N SER A 523 50.71 27.11 8.21
CA SER A 523 51.75 26.18 7.70
C SER A 523 52.62 26.80 6.60
N ARG A 524 52.37 28.04 6.15
CA ARG A 524 53.11 28.70 5.06
C ARG A 524 54.62 28.77 5.34
N GLU A 525 54.99 28.99 6.59
CA GLU A 525 56.38 29.12 7.04
C GLU A 525 57.08 27.76 7.17
N SER A 526 56.31 26.67 7.19
CA SER A 526 56.79 25.28 7.25
C SER A 526 56.70 24.58 5.90
N SER A 527 56.86 25.31 4.78
CA SER A 527 56.72 24.77 3.41
C SER A 527 55.39 24.04 3.17
N TYR A 528 54.31 24.53 3.78
CA TYR A 528 52.96 23.93 3.73
C TYR A 528 52.87 22.50 4.29
N GLN A 529 53.81 22.08 5.15
CA GLN A 529 53.67 20.84 5.89
C GLN A 529 52.62 20.99 7.00
N LEU A 530 51.49 20.32 6.83
CA LEU A 530 50.37 20.41 7.76
C LEU A 530 50.65 19.66 9.08
N PRO A 531 50.46 20.29 10.25
CA PRO A 531 50.65 19.64 11.54
C PRO A 531 49.64 18.51 11.76
N LEU A 532 50.12 17.26 11.87
CA LEU A 532 49.27 16.08 12.05
C LEU A 532 48.37 16.16 13.30
N GLY A 533 48.83 16.80 14.38
CA GLY A 533 48.02 17.01 15.59
C GLY A 533 46.81 17.93 15.37
N ASN A 534 46.96 18.99 14.57
CA ASN A 534 45.85 19.89 14.22
C ASN A 534 44.83 19.17 13.32
N LEU A 535 45.32 18.37 12.37
CA LEU A 535 44.47 17.55 11.50
C LEU A 535 43.69 16.50 12.31
N ALA A 536 44.35 15.78 13.22
CA ALA A 536 43.69 14.83 14.12
C ALA A 536 42.64 15.51 15.01
N THR A 537 42.92 16.72 15.50
CA THR A 537 41.96 17.50 16.29
C THR A 537 40.75 17.91 15.44
N ALA A 538 40.95 18.33 14.19
CA ALA A 538 39.87 18.69 13.28
C ALA A 538 38.97 17.48 12.94
N VAL A 539 39.56 16.30 12.71
CA VAL A 539 38.81 15.05 12.55
C VAL A 539 37.97 14.77 13.80
N SER A 540 38.60 14.70 14.97
CA SER A 540 37.92 14.35 16.23
C SER A 540 36.83 15.34 16.60
N ALA A 541 37.02 16.64 16.34
CA ALA A 541 36.01 17.67 16.59
C ALA A 541 34.76 17.47 15.71
N ASN A 542 34.94 17.16 14.42
CA ASN A 542 33.83 16.89 13.51
C ASN A 542 33.15 15.55 13.81
N LEU A 543 33.90 14.50 14.18
CA LEU A 543 33.33 13.24 14.64
C LEU A 543 32.48 13.44 15.91
N LEU A 544 33.00 14.18 16.89
CA LEU A 544 32.26 14.51 18.10
C LEU A 544 30.97 15.28 17.79
N ALA A 545 31.05 16.33 16.96
CA ALA A 545 29.88 17.11 16.55
C ALA A 545 28.83 16.25 15.82
N SER A 546 29.29 15.37 14.93
CA SER A 546 28.43 14.41 14.24
C SER A 546 27.72 13.48 15.22
N VAL A 547 28.45 12.88 16.16
CA VAL A 547 27.92 11.91 17.12
C VAL A 547 26.97 12.59 18.11
N LEU A 548 27.34 13.73 18.67
CA LEU A 548 26.53 14.46 19.65
C LEU A 548 25.15 14.79 19.11
N LEU A 549 25.03 15.19 17.85
CA LEU A 549 23.74 15.53 17.27
C LEU A 549 22.79 14.35 17.00
N ARG A 550 23.25 13.11 17.18
CA ARG A 550 22.36 11.94 17.20
C ARG A 550 22.00 11.47 18.60
N GLN A 551 22.54 12.10 19.63
CA GLN A 551 22.29 11.73 21.02
C GLN A 551 20.96 12.30 21.50
N ASP A 552 20.16 11.44 22.10
CA ASP A 552 18.78 11.76 22.52
C ASP A 552 18.75 13.00 23.44
N TYR A 553 19.72 13.14 24.35
CA TYR A 553 19.81 14.28 25.26
C TYR A 553 20.12 15.60 24.53
N VAL A 554 20.98 15.58 23.50
CA VAL A 554 21.29 16.80 22.72
C VAL A 554 20.08 17.19 21.89
N VAL A 555 19.43 16.22 21.24
CA VAL A 555 18.19 16.46 20.48
C VAL A 555 17.12 17.06 21.40
N ASN A 556 16.94 16.49 22.59
CA ASN A 556 15.99 17.01 23.57
C ASN A 556 16.31 18.43 24.02
N VAL A 557 17.58 18.75 24.27
CA VAL A 557 18.02 20.13 24.62
C VAL A 557 17.75 21.10 23.48
N LEU A 558 18.05 20.71 22.23
CA LEU A 558 17.79 21.56 21.05
C LEU A 558 16.31 21.86 20.87
N PHE A 559 15.46 20.83 20.98
CA PHE A 559 14.01 21.03 20.95
C PHE A 559 13.55 21.88 22.12
N TRP A 560 14.01 21.59 23.34
CA TRP A 560 13.66 22.36 24.54
C TRP A 560 14.00 23.84 24.38
N LEU A 561 15.21 24.17 23.90
CA LEU A 561 15.62 25.55 23.61
C LEU A 561 14.71 26.18 22.56
N ALA A 562 14.46 25.49 21.45
CA ALA A 562 13.64 26.01 20.36
C ALA A 562 12.18 26.27 20.80
N THR A 563 11.59 25.37 21.59
CA THR A 563 10.19 25.43 22.01
C THR A 563 9.93 26.35 23.20
N ARG A 564 10.98 26.92 23.82
CA ARG A 564 10.83 27.93 24.88
C ARG A 564 10.41 29.30 24.35
N MET A 565 10.39 29.49 23.03
CA MET A 565 9.94 30.74 22.44
C MET A 565 8.45 30.98 22.74
N PRO A 566 8.08 32.12 23.35
CA PRO A 566 6.69 32.40 23.67
C PRO A 566 5.86 32.62 22.39
N THR A 567 4.57 32.29 22.44
CA THR A 567 3.61 32.49 21.34
C THR A 567 3.32 33.97 21.02
N SER A 568 3.77 34.89 21.89
CA SER A 568 3.77 36.34 21.64
C SER A 568 4.82 36.78 20.62
N ALA A 569 5.84 35.96 20.36
CA ALA A 569 6.87 36.26 19.38
C ALA A 569 6.34 36.31 17.94
N PRO A 570 6.98 37.09 17.04
CA PRO A 570 6.65 37.10 15.62
C PRO A 570 6.61 35.69 15.03
N LEU A 571 5.56 35.40 14.27
CA LEU A 571 5.35 34.08 13.66
C LEU A 571 6.50 33.68 12.73
N SER A 572 7.21 34.64 12.12
CA SER A 572 8.42 34.39 11.32
C SER A 572 9.53 33.70 12.13
N ILE A 573 9.79 34.16 13.35
CA ILE A 573 10.81 33.58 14.24
C ILE A 573 10.37 32.17 14.68
N ARG A 574 9.11 32.03 15.11
CA ARG A 574 8.54 30.74 15.54
C ARG A 574 8.59 29.70 14.41
N ARG A 575 8.31 30.11 13.16
CA ARG A 575 8.45 29.25 11.96
C ARG A 575 9.88 28.78 11.72
N HIS A 576 10.89 29.61 12.02
CA HIS A 576 12.29 29.21 11.91
C HIS A 576 12.70 28.23 13.01
N LEU A 577 12.30 28.49 14.26
CA LEU A 577 12.55 27.60 15.40
C LEU A 577 11.82 26.25 15.25
N ALA A 578 10.63 26.25 14.65
CA ALA A 578 9.88 25.03 14.32
C ALA A 578 10.63 24.10 13.35
N ARG A 579 11.68 24.56 12.66
CA ARG A 579 12.53 23.74 11.79
C ARG A 579 13.70 23.09 12.54
N VAL A 580 13.69 23.10 13.88
CA VAL A 580 14.73 22.51 14.73
C VAL A 580 15.07 21.08 14.34
N TYR A 581 14.08 20.26 13.95
CA TYR A 581 14.26 18.87 13.52
C TYR A 581 15.13 18.69 12.27
N HIS A 582 15.51 19.76 11.57
CA HIS A 582 16.48 19.71 10.47
C HIS A 582 17.95 19.69 10.93
N TYR A 583 18.23 19.57 12.24
CA TYR A 583 19.58 19.46 12.81
C TYR A 583 20.44 18.34 12.19
N GLY A 584 19.81 17.33 11.57
CA GLY A 584 20.50 16.29 10.80
C GLY A 584 21.45 16.84 9.73
N GLY A 585 21.23 18.08 9.25
CA GLY A 585 22.14 18.75 8.33
C GLY A 585 23.52 19.00 8.93
N VAL A 586 23.59 19.33 10.23
CA VAL A 586 24.86 19.48 10.96
C VAL A 586 25.53 18.12 11.17
N HIS A 587 24.78 17.08 11.53
CA HIS A 587 25.32 15.72 11.66
C HIS A 587 25.99 15.25 10.36
N SER A 588 25.27 15.37 9.24
CA SER A 588 25.80 14.96 7.93
C SER A 588 26.94 15.87 7.47
N GLY A 589 26.85 17.18 7.69
CA GLY A 589 27.92 18.14 7.38
C GLY A 589 29.21 17.81 8.13
N ALA A 590 29.11 17.56 9.44
CA ALA A 590 30.24 17.20 10.27
C ALA A 590 30.82 15.82 9.90
N SER A 591 29.98 14.83 9.56
CA SER A 591 30.46 13.50 9.13
C SER A 591 31.26 13.55 7.82
N VAL A 592 30.77 14.32 6.84
CA VAL A 592 31.49 14.54 5.57
C VAL A 592 32.76 15.34 5.81
N ALA A 593 32.71 16.39 6.62
CA ALA A 593 33.89 17.18 6.97
C ALA A 593 34.96 16.33 7.69
N ALA A 594 34.57 15.48 8.65
CA ALA A 594 35.49 14.55 9.31
C ALA A 594 36.19 13.63 8.30
N SER A 595 35.45 13.11 7.33
CA SER A 595 35.99 12.24 6.28
C SER A 595 36.96 13.00 5.38
N LEU A 596 36.66 14.24 5.00
CA LEU A 596 37.56 15.09 4.21
C LEU A 596 38.84 15.45 4.97
N TRP A 597 38.72 15.81 6.25
CA TRP A 597 39.88 16.00 7.11
C TRP A 597 40.72 14.74 7.25
N TRP A 598 40.09 13.55 7.27
CA TRP A 598 40.80 12.28 7.27
C TRP A 598 41.56 12.05 5.95
N VAL A 599 41.00 12.45 4.81
CA VAL A 599 41.71 12.40 3.51
C VAL A 599 42.95 13.28 3.56
N VAL A 600 42.82 14.53 4.02
CA VAL A 600 43.95 15.45 4.18
C VAL A 600 44.99 14.86 5.14
N PHE A 601 44.55 14.33 6.29
CA PHE A 601 45.42 13.64 7.24
C PHE A 601 46.18 12.49 6.56
N THR A 602 45.48 11.65 5.79
CA THR A 602 46.06 10.49 5.11
C THR A 602 47.14 10.90 4.13
N VAL A 603 46.89 11.95 3.34
CA VAL A 603 47.88 12.51 2.40
C VAL A 603 49.09 13.07 3.15
N SER A 604 48.88 13.88 4.19
CA SER A 604 49.98 14.45 4.99
C SER A 604 50.79 13.39 5.73
N ALA A 605 50.14 12.36 6.27
CA ALA A 605 50.79 11.23 6.92
C ALA A 605 51.60 10.40 5.91
N SER A 606 51.07 10.19 4.71
CA SER A 606 51.77 9.50 3.62
C SER A 606 53.04 10.25 3.21
N ILE A 607 52.95 11.56 2.98
CA ILE A 607 54.13 12.38 2.64
C ILE A 607 55.20 12.32 3.75
N ARG A 608 54.78 12.34 5.02
CA ARG A 608 55.69 12.37 6.17
C ARG A 608 56.34 11.02 6.50
N PHE A 609 55.62 9.91 6.30
CA PHE A 609 56.05 8.59 6.75
C PHE A 609 56.38 7.61 5.61
N ALA A 610 56.03 7.90 4.35
CA ALA A 610 56.35 7.04 3.20
C ALA A 610 57.81 7.08 2.70
N PRO A 611 58.61 8.16 2.83
CA PRO A 611 60.00 8.13 2.43
C PRO A 611 60.78 7.08 3.22
N ALA A 612 61.36 6.09 2.52
CA ALA A 612 62.18 5.04 3.10
C ALA A 612 63.54 5.60 3.50
N SER A 613 63.72 5.88 4.80
CA SER A 613 65.05 6.12 5.37
C SER A 613 65.44 4.92 6.23
N PRO A 614 66.60 4.28 6.00
CA PRO A 614 66.99 3.03 6.64
C PRO A 614 67.27 3.11 8.15
N THR A 615 67.19 4.30 8.76
CA THR A 615 67.60 4.55 10.16
C THR A 615 66.44 4.91 11.10
N GLN A 616 65.18 4.75 10.70
CA GLN A 616 64.02 5.24 11.45
C GLN A 616 63.03 4.13 11.87
N PRO A 617 62.29 4.31 12.99
CA PRO A 617 61.65 3.20 13.73
C PRO A 617 60.52 2.47 12.96
N PRO A 618 60.27 1.17 13.25
CA PRO A 618 59.29 0.31 12.56
C PRO A 618 57.82 0.79 12.70
N GLN A 619 57.55 1.74 13.59
CA GLN A 619 56.22 2.26 13.91
C GLN A 619 55.56 3.00 12.72
N ARG A 620 56.32 3.44 11.71
CA ARG A 620 55.81 4.19 10.54
C ARG A 620 54.88 3.40 9.64
N ILE A 621 55.22 2.13 9.38
CA ILE A 621 54.38 1.25 8.57
C ILE A 621 53.05 1.02 9.29
N GLY A 622 53.10 0.84 10.63
CA GLY A 622 51.92 0.74 11.47
C GLY A 622 51.02 1.98 11.38
N VAL A 623 51.58 3.19 11.43
CA VAL A 623 50.82 4.44 11.23
C VAL A 623 50.08 4.44 9.89
N LEU A 624 50.78 4.14 8.79
CA LEU A 624 50.18 4.18 7.45
C LEU A 624 49.10 3.12 7.27
N VAL A 625 49.36 1.88 7.68
CA VAL A 625 48.38 0.78 7.59
C VAL A 625 47.10 1.13 8.34
N VAL A 626 47.19 1.56 9.60
CA VAL A 626 46.00 1.94 10.38
C VAL A 626 45.30 3.16 9.78
N THR A 627 46.05 4.15 9.27
CA THR A 627 45.48 5.33 8.61
C THR A 627 44.64 4.97 7.39
N TYR A 628 45.16 4.10 6.51
CA TYR A 628 44.44 3.63 5.32
C TYR A 628 43.26 2.73 5.66
N LEU A 629 43.39 1.85 6.67
CA LEU A 629 42.27 1.04 7.14
C LEU A 629 41.10 1.91 7.61
N ILE A 630 41.37 2.95 8.40
CA ILE A 630 40.33 3.91 8.82
C ILE A 630 39.77 4.66 7.61
N PHE A 631 40.61 5.08 6.65
CA PHE A 631 40.17 5.77 5.44
C PHE A 631 39.17 4.93 4.63
N PHE A 632 39.50 3.67 4.33
CA PHE A 632 38.61 2.78 3.58
C PHE A 632 37.32 2.48 4.34
N LEU A 633 37.40 2.37 5.66
CA LEU A 633 36.24 2.13 6.50
C LEU A 633 35.31 3.35 6.54
N LEU A 634 35.84 4.56 6.71
CA LEU A 634 35.05 5.80 6.63
C LEU A 634 34.43 6.00 5.24
N LEU A 635 35.17 5.66 4.18
CA LEU A 635 34.67 5.69 2.82
C LEU A 635 33.51 4.70 2.63
N ALA A 636 33.64 3.48 3.13
CA ALA A 636 32.57 2.48 3.08
C ALA A 636 31.32 2.96 3.84
N ILE A 637 31.48 3.54 5.03
CA ILE A 637 30.38 4.16 5.78
C ILE A 637 29.72 5.26 4.94
N LEU A 638 30.48 6.14 4.30
CA LEU A 638 29.96 7.25 3.49
C LEU A 638 29.21 6.79 2.24
N ILE A 639 29.73 5.75 1.55
CA ILE A 639 29.07 5.12 0.39
C ILE A 639 27.73 4.50 0.83
N MET A 640 27.74 3.73 1.92
CA MET A 640 26.51 3.11 2.44
C MET A 640 25.51 4.15 2.95
N ALA A 641 25.97 5.29 3.46
CA ALA A 641 25.12 6.40 3.90
C ALA A 641 24.45 7.16 2.74
N TYR A 642 24.90 6.97 1.50
CA TYR A 642 24.35 7.68 0.36
C TYR A 642 22.85 7.36 0.19
N PRO A 643 21.95 8.35 0.02
CA PRO A 643 20.50 8.12 0.13
C PRO A 643 19.94 7.02 -0.77
N SER A 644 20.43 6.88 -2.02
CA SER A 644 19.96 5.83 -2.92
C SER A 644 20.49 4.44 -2.53
N VAL A 645 21.70 4.36 -1.98
CA VAL A 645 22.30 3.10 -1.50
C VAL A 645 21.62 2.68 -0.21
N ARG A 646 21.49 3.58 0.77
CA ARG A 646 20.77 3.35 2.03
C ARG A 646 19.34 2.86 1.80
N ALA A 647 18.63 3.41 0.82
CA ALA A 647 17.26 2.99 0.50
C ALA A 647 17.19 1.58 -0.12
N LYS A 648 18.19 1.20 -0.93
CA LYS A 648 18.25 -0.13 -1.59
C LYS A 648 18.80 -1.23 -0.68
N LEU A 649 19.77 -0.89 0.18
CA LEU A 649 20.54 -1.81 1.01
C LEU A 649 20.39 -1.46 2.51
N HIS A 650 19.16 -1.26 2.96
CA HIS A 650 18.84 -0.75 4.31
C HIS A 650 19.51 -1.57 5.44
N ASP A 651 19.40 -2.89 5.38
CA ASP A 651 19.95 -3.75 6.43
C ASP A 651 21.48 -3.77 6.41
N GLN A 652 22.09 -3.82 5.23
CA GLN A 652 23.55 -3.74 5.10
C GLN A 652 24.08 -2.37 5.56
N PHE A 653 23.32 -1.29 5.34
CA PHE A 653 23.62 0.02 5.89
C PHE A 653 23.58 0.00 7.42
N GLU A 654 22.54 -0.57 8.04
CA GLU A 654 22.43 -0.72 9.50
C GLU A 654 23.63 -1.48 10.08
N TRP A 655 23.99 -2.62 9.48
CA TRP A 655 25.15 -3.42 9.88
C TRP A 655 26.46 -2.64 9.71
N THR A 656 26.69 -2.03 8.56
CA THR A 656 27.91 -1.27 8.27
C THR A 656 28.06 -0.11 9.24
N HIS A 657 27.02 0.71 9.45
CA HIS A 657 27.13 1.86 10.36
C HIS A 657 27.35 1.46 11.82
N ARG A 658 26.86 0.29 12.25
CA ARG A 658 27.05 -0.19 13.62
C ARG A 658 28.42 -0.82 13.81
N PHE A 659 28.73 -1.88 13.08
CA PHE A 659 29.96 -2.65 13.27
C PHE A 659 31.19 -1.91 12.72
N ALA A 660 31.08 -1.33 11.53
CA ALA A 660 32.17 -0.52 11.00
C ALA A 660 32.35 0.72 11.88
N GLY A 661 31.28 1.35 12.39
CA GLY A 661 31.38 2.49 13.31
C GLY A 661 32.21 2.19 14.58
N TRP A 662 31.92 1.09 15.28
CA TRP A 662 32.70 0.66 16.45
C TRP A 662 34.14 0.28 16.09
N THR A 663 34.33 -0.38 14.95
CA THR A 663 35.66 -0.73 14.44
C THR A 663 36.47 0.52 14.10
N ALA A 664 35.85 1.53 13.46
CA ALA A 664 36.44 2.83 13.19
C ALA A 664 36.91 3.48 14.48
N LEU A 665 36.05 3.51 15.50
CA LEU A 665 36.35 4.13 16.78
C LEU A 665 37.54 3.47 17.46
N ALA A 666 37.57 2.13 17.51
CA ALA A 666 38.69 1.38 18.07
C ALA A 666 40.00 1.63 17.30
N LEU A 667 39.94 1.65 15.96
CA LEU A 667 41.09 1.95 15.12
C LEU A 667 41.57 3.40 15.31
N VAL A 668 40.68 4.37 15.46
CA VAL A 668 41.04 5.77 15.71
C VAL A 668 41.73 5.94 17.08
N TRP A 669 41.32 5.18 18.10
CA TRP A 669 42.04 5.11 19.38
C TRP A 669 43.46 4.57 19.21
N ALA A 670 43.60 3.42 18.53
CA ALA A 670 44.91 2.82 18.26
C ALA A 670 45.79 3.78 17.42
N HIS A 671 45.20 4.40 16.41
CA HIS A 671 45.85 5.37 15.53
C HIS A 671 46.39 6.57 16.30
N LEU A 672 45.62 7.16 17.21
CA LEU A 672 46.06 8.29 18.02
C LEU A 672 47.29 7.95 18.88
N ILE A 673 47.32 6.74 19.45
CA ILE A 673 48.46 6.26 20.26
C ILE A 673 49.69 6.04 19.36
N ILE A 674 49.53 5.33 18.24
CA ILE A 674 50.62 4.98 17.34
C ILE A 674 51.22 6.23 16.66
N VAL A 675 50.38 7.19 16.25
CA VAL A 675 50.84 8.46 15.66
C VAL A 675 51.60 9.31 16.68
N THR A 676 51.09 9.43 17.91
CA THR A 676 51.77 10.20 18.97
C THR A 676 53.10 9.57 19.33
N ALA A 677 53.20 8.24 19.34
CA ALA A 677 54.46 7.51 19.57
C ALA A 677 55.46 7.65 18.42
N ALA A 678 54.99 7.75 17.17
CA ALA A 678 55.83 7.86 15.98
C ALA A 678 56.34 9.28 15.70
N LEU A 679 55.75 10.30 16.32
CA LEU A 679 56.22 11.68 16.22
C LEU A 679 57.45 11.89 17.10
N PRO A 680 58.49 12.63 16.63
CA PRO A 680 59.65 12.95 17.45
C PRO A 680 59.20 13.85 18.61
N ASN A 681 59.11 13.31 19.82
CA ASN A 681 58.72 14.05 21.01
C ASN A 681 59.73 13.78 22.13
N THR A 682 60.15 14.82 22.83
CA THR A 682 61.13 14.73 23.93
C THR A 682 60.49 14.31 25.26
N GLN A 683 59.16 14.22 25.29
CA GLN A 683 58.37 13.88 26.47
C GLN A 683 57.92 12.42 26.45
N PRO A 684 57.65 11.80 27.62
CA PRO A 684 57.02 10.48 27.71
C PRO A 684 55.67 10.45 26.96
N LEU A 685 55.34 9.29 26.37
CA LEU A 685 54.12 9.09 25.56
C LEU A 685 52.85 9.51 26.30
N THR A 686 52.76 9.22 27.60
CA THR A 686 51.60 9.58 28.45
C THR A 686 51.40 11.08 28.54
N THR A 687 52.48 11.84 28.73
CA THR A 687 52.46 13.32 28.78
C THR A 687 52.07 13.89 27.42
N ALA A 688 52.65 13.36 26.33
CA ALA A 688 52.33 13.78 24.97
C ALA A 688 50.85 13.53 24.62
N LEU A 689 50.30 12.37 25.00
CA LEU A 689 48.88 12.06 24.80
C LEU A 689 47.98 13.00 25.60
N SER A 690 48.32 13.29 26.87
CA SER A 690 47.54 14.19 27.73
C SER A 690 47.50 15.64 27.22
N GLN A 691 48.48 16.07 26.44
CA GLN A 691 48.51 17.40 25.83
C GLN A 691 47.77 17.45 24.49
N THR A 692 47.33 16.30 23.95
CA THR A 692 46.71 16.21 22.63
C THR A 692 45.19 16.42 22.74
N PRO A 693 44.60 17.50 22.19
CA PRO A 693 43.16 17.76 22.30
C PRO A 693 42.29 16.65 21.70
N ALA A 694 42.79 15.99 20.64
CA ALA A 694 42.10 14.88 19.99
C ALA A 694 41.78 13.72 20.95
N LEU A 695 42.59 13.50 22.00
CA LEU A 695 42.35 12.47 23.02
C LEU A 695 41.04 12.73 23.77
N TYR A 696 40.85 13.96 24.26
CA TYR A 696 39.66 14.33 25.02
C TYR A 696 38.40 14.33 24.15
N LEU A 697 38.51 14.80 22.90
CA LEU A 697 37.41 14.77 21.94
C LEU A 697 36.99 13.33 21.61
N LEU A 698 37.96 12.44 21.44
CA LEU A 698 37.73 11.02 21.19
C LEU A 698 37.14 10.30 22.41
N ALA A 699 37.60 10.65 23.62
CA ALA A 699 37.02 10.17 24.88
C ALA A 699 35.54 10.59 25.01
N LEU A 700 35.22 11.86 24.79
CA LEU A 700 33.85 12.36 24.79
C LEU A 700 32.99 11.69 23.71
N THR A 701 33.55 11.45 22.52
CA THR A 701 32.87 10.74 21.43
C THR A 701 32.54 9.31 21.85
N THR A 702 33.51 8.61 22.44
CA THR A 702 33.35 7.23 22.92
C THR A 702 32.32 7.14 24.04
N LEU A 703 32.40 8.03 25.03
CA LEU A 703 31.42 8.13 26.11
C LEU A 703 30.02 8.42 25.58
N SER A 704 29.89 9.30 24.58
CA SER A 704 28.60 9.61 23.95
C SER A 704 28.01 8.40 23.21
N ILE A 705 28.82 7.63 22.50
CA ILE A 705 28.36 6.41 21.81
C ILE A 705 28.00 5.31 22.80
N ALA A 706 28.76 5.16 23.89
CA ALA A 706 28.54 4.14 24.91
C ALA A 706 27.36 4.45 25.85
N ALA A 707 27.09 5.74 26.14
CA ALA A 707 26.11 6.15 27.14
C ALA A 707 24.69 5.55 26.95
N PRO A 708 24.11 5.47 25.73
CA PRO A 708 22.82 4.81 25.53
C PRO A 708 22.83 3.32 25.89
N TRP A 709 23.95 2.62 25.66
CA TRP A 709 24.09 1.19 25.96
C TRP A 709 24.18 0.91 27.46
N LEU A 710 24.75 1.83 28.24
CA LEU A 710 24.76 1.74 29.71
C LEU A 710 23.36 1.85 30.32
N ARG A 711 22.37 2.36 29.56
CA ARG A 711 20.97 2.47 29.96
C ARG A 711 20.08 1.41 29.30
N LEU A 712 20.67 0.39 28.70
CA LEU A 712 19.93 -0.71 28.08
C LEU A 712 19.12 -1.45 29.15
N ARG A 713 17.80 -1.53 28.96
CA ARG A 713 16.89 -2.19 29.90
C ARG A 713 15.96 -3.12 29.13
N ARG A 714 15.71 -4.31 29.69
CA ARG A 714 14.66 -5.21 29.23
C ARG A 714 13.39 -4.88 30.00
N VAL A 715 12.35 -4.50 29.30
CA VAL A 715 11.09 -4.02 29.86
C VAL A 715 9.97 -4.96 29.48
N LYS A 716 9.02 -5.17 30.39
CA LYS A 716 7.84 -6.00 30.15
C LYS A 716 6.88 -5.23 29.24
N VAL A 717 6.18 -5.96 28.38
CA VAL A 717 5.22 -5.42 27.43
C VAL A 717 3.88 -6.08 27.64
N ALA A 718 2.84 -5.28 27.85
CA ALA A 718 1.47 -5.73 27.74
C ALA A 718 0.95 -5.39 26.35
N VAL A 719 0.33 -6.35 25.68
CA VAL A 719 -0.04 -6.24 24.27
C VAL A 719 -1.54 -6.06 24.15
N GLU A 720 -1.96 -4.97 23.50
CA GLU A 720 -3.34 -4.72 23.08
C GLU A 720 -3.42 -4.89 21.56
N PRO A 721 -3.86 -6.06 21.05
CA PRO A 721 -4.05 -6.25 19.62
C PRO A 721 -5.21 -5.37 19.13
N LEU A 722 -4.95 -4.49 18.15
CA LEU A 722 -5.99 -3.64 17.56
C LEU A 722 -6.53 -4.28 16.27
N SER A 723 -5.65 -4.77 15.39
CA SER A 723 -5.97 -5.46 14.15
C SER A 723 -4.75 -6.22 13.60
N ARG A 724 -4.88 -6.96 12.49
CA ARG A 724 -3.71 -7.51 11.75
C ARG A 724 -2.71 -6.47 11.27
N HIS A 725 -3.13 -5.22 11.22
CA HIS A 725 -2.34 -4.12 10.70
C HIS A 725 -1.79 -3.23 11.81
N ALA A 726 -2.27 -3.35 13.04
CA ALA A 726 -1.81 -2.53 14.16
C ALA A 726 -1.92 -3.24 15.51
N VAL A 727 -0.90 -3.04 16.35
CA VAL A 727 -0.87 -3.46 17.74
C VAL A 727 -0.50 -2.27 18.61
N ARG A 728 -1.10 -2.17 19.80
CA ARG A 728 -0.71 -1.21 20.81
C ARG A 728 0.07 -1.92 21.91
N LEU A 729 1.27 -1.44 22.19
CA LEU A 729 2.18 -2.02 23.17
C LEU A 729 2.24 -1.12 24.39
N HIS A 730 1.87 -1.62 25.56
CA HIS A 730 1.87 -0.89 26.83
C HIS A 730 3.09 -1.24 27.67
N PHE A 731 3.63 -0.23 28.33
CA PHE A 731 4.84 -0.27 29.12
C PHE A 731 4.64 0.47 30.45
N ASP A 732 5.26 -0.03 31.51
CA ASP A 732 5.17 0.49 32.89
C ASP A 732 6.43 1.26 33.36
N PHE A 733 7.53 1.17 32.61
CA PHE A 733 8.85 1.63 33.08
C PHE A 733 9.10 3.14 32.98
N LYS A 734 8.19 3.91 32.37
CA LYS A 734 8.33 5.37 32.23
C LYS A 734 6.99 6.01 31.91
N THR A 735 6.60 7.02 32.67
CA THR A 735 5.52 7.93 32.27
C THR A 735 6.15 9.14 31.57
N PRO A 736 5.84 9.40 30.29
CA PRO A 736 6.31 10.58 29.58
C PRO A 736 5.92 11.81 30.39
N ARG A 737 6.88 12.72 30.66
CA ARG A 737 6.53 14.01 31.26
C ARG A 737 5.58 14.72 30.30
N GLN A 738 4.55 15.37 30.87
CA GLN A 738 3.64 16.24 30.13
C GLN A 738 4.46 17.16 29.22
N CYS A 739 4.06 17.29 27.95
CA CYS A 739 4.57 18.23 26.94
C CYS A 739 5.58 17.76 25.92
N SER A 740 5.57 16.50 25.48
CA SER A 740 6.42 16.18 24.33
C SER A 740 5.94 14.97 23.53
N SER A 741 5.79 15.18 22.22
CA SER A 741 5.84 14.11 21.22
C SER A 741 7.20 13.43 21.35
N LEU A 742 7.35 12.52 22.31
CA LEU A 742 8.58 11.79 22.58
C LEU A 742 8.54 10.47 21.84
N GLY A 743 9.65 10.08 21.24
CA GLY A 743 9.88 8.77 20.66
C GLY A 743 10.67 7.89 21.61
N VAL A 744 10.26 6.63 21.78
CA VAL A 744 11.00 5.60 22.51
C VAL A 744 11.61 4.63 21.51
N ARG A 745 12.89 4.29 21.70
CA ARG A 745 13.58 3.28 20.89
C ARG A 745 13.42 1.91 21.52
N ILE A 746 12.90 0.97 20.75
CA ILE A 746 12.65 -0.42 21.16
C ILE A 746 13.20 -1.43 20.17
N THR A 747 13.46 -2.64 20.65
CA THR A 747 13.92 -3.77 19.83
C THR A 747 13.78 -5.10 20.58
N ASP A 748 13.58 -6.19 19.84
CA ASP A 748 13.70 -7.57 20.30
C ASP A 748 15.14 -8.10 20.15
N ARG A 749 15.97 -7.44 19.33
CA ARG A 749 17.35 -7.83 18.99
C ARG A 749 18.31 -6.64 19.14
N PRO A 750 18.81 -6.34 20.36
CA PRO A 750 19.55 -5.10 20.65
C PRO A 750 20.87 -4.93 19.88
N LEU A 751 21.45 -6.01 19.39
CA LEU A 751 22.67 -5.97 18.58
C LEU A 751 22.39 -5.82 17.07
N VAL A 752 21.15 -6.02 16.60
CA VAL A 752 20.82 -6.15 15.17
C VAL A 752 20.01 -4.97 14.65
N GLU A 753 18.94 -4.56 15.33
CA GLU A 753 18.00 -3.52 14.84
C GLU A 753 17.42 -2.66 15.98
N TRP A 754 16.97 -1.44 15.68
CA TRP A 754 16.38 -0.50 16.66
C TRP A 754 15.32 0.37 15.97
N HIS A 755 14.12 0.46 16.58
CA HIS A 755 13.00 1.20 15.99
C HIS A 755 12.46 2.25 16.96
N ALA A 756 12.19 3.46 16.47
CA ALA A 756 11.65 4.56 17.26
C ALA A 756 10.13 4.70 17.05
N PHE A 757 9.36 4.73 18.13
CA PHE A 757 7.91 4.93 18.10
C PHE A 757 7.50 6.05 19.04
N ALA A 758 6.45 6.79 18.69
CA ALA A 758 5.92 7.83 19.57
C ALA A 758 5.30 7.22 20.84
N ALA A 759 5.72 7.73 21.99
CA ALA A 759 5.21 7.40 23.30
C ALA A 759 3.90 8.13 23.55
N ILE A 760 2.82 7.36 23.58
CA ILE A 760 1.47 7.80 23.91
C ILE A 760 1.32 7.66 25.43
N PRO A 761 1.03 8.74 26.18
CA PRO A 761 0.79 8.62 27.61
C PRO A 761 -0.47 7.78 27.86
N GLU A 762 -0.46 6.95 28.90
CA GLU A 762 -1.68 6.24 29.30
C GLU A 762 -2.75 7.23 29.79
N PRO A 763 -4.03 7.01 29.44
CA PRO A 763 -5.09 7.95 29.78
C PRO A 763 -5.39 7.96 31.30
N TYR A 764 -5.98 9.07 31.77
CA TYR A 764 -6.48 9.24 33.14
C TYR A 764 -5.44 9.11 34.26
N GLY A 765 -4.20 9.54 34.02
CA GLY A 765 -3.17 9.60 35.07
C GLY A 765 -2.59 8.24 35.49
N LYS A 766 -2.90 7.17 34.74
CA LYS A 766 -2.24 5.87 34.93
C LYS A 766 -0.75 5.99 34.62
N PRO A 767 0.15 5.43 35.45
CA PRO A 767 1.57 5.40 35.15
C PRO A 767 1.83 4.47 33.95
N GLY A 768 2.72 4.90 33.06
CA GLY A 768 3.10 4.13 31.88
C GLY A 768 2.97 4.90 30.56
N LEU A 769 3.28 4.19 29.48
CA LEU A 769 3.12 4.65 28.10
C LEU A 769 2.66 3.50 27.22
N SER A 770 2.04 3.85 26.11
CA SER A 770 1.80 2.94 25.00
C SER A 770 2.45 3.40 23.71
N LEU A 771 2.72 2.44 22.82
CA LEU A 771 3.25 2.67 21.49
C LEU A 771 2.27 2.06 20.49
N LEU A 772 1.91 2.81 19.45
CA LEU A 772 1.14 2.30 18.34
C LEU A 772 2.09 1.77 17.26
N VAL A 773 2.08 0.46 17.03
CA VAL A 773 2.91 -0.21 16.02
C VAL A 773 2.00 -0.66 14.88
N SER A 774 2.30 -0.21 13.66
CA SER A 774 1.56 -0.59 12.45
C SER A 774 2.43 -1.38 11.49
N ARG A 775 1.82 -2.28 10.70
CA ARG A 775 2.52 -3.13 9.73
C ARG A 775 3.08 -2.28 8.57
N ALA A 776 4.39 -2.01 8.62
CA ALA A 776 5.10 -1.19 7.64
C ALA A 776 6.46 -1.78 7.18
N GLY A 777 6.95 -2.83 7.84
CA GLY A 777 8.18 -3.54 7.49
C GLY A 777 8.44 -4.75 8.41
N ASP A 778 9.49 -5.50 8.11
CA ASP A 778 9.76 -6.83 8.66
C ASP A 778 9.73 -6.90 10.19
N TRP A 779 10.32 -5.91 10.87
CA TRP A 779 10.28 -5.84 12.34
C TRP A 779 8.85 -5.61 12.86
N THR A 780 8.13 -4.63 12.31
CA THR A 780 6.76 -4.31 12.75
C THR A 780 5.78 -5.44 12.45
N GLU A 781 5.94 -6.13 11.33
CA GLU A 781 5.14 -7.29 10.96
C GLU A 781 5.38 -8.43 11.96
N ARG A 782 6.66 -8.72 12.26
CA ARG A 782 7.03 -9.73 13.26
C ARG A 782 6.48 -9.45 14.65
N ILE A 783 6.47 -8.18 15.07
CA ILE A 783 5.95 -7.75 16.38
C ILE A 783 4.42 -7.84 16.44
N ILE A 784 3.73 -7.63 15.31
CA ILE A 784 2.27 -7.79 15.23
C ILE A 784 1.89 -9.28 15.21
N GLU A 785 2.62 -10.11 14.46
CA GLU A 785 2.34 -11.54 14.31
C GLU A 785 2.73 -12.36 15.53
N ASN A 786 3.85 -12.01 16.17
CA ASN A 786 4.35 -12.67 17.37
C ASN A 786 4.68 -11.61 18.44
N PRO A 787 3.68 -11.09 19.16
CA PRO A 787 3.88 -10.03 20.12
C PRO A 787 4.81 -10.47 21.26
N PRO A 788 5.95 -9.79 21.48
CA PRO A 788 6.90 -10.19 22.49
C PRO A 788 6.42 -9.82 23.89
N THR A 789 6.72 -10.66 24.88
CA THR A 789 6.44 -10.37 26.29
C THR A 789 7.40 -9.33 26.89
N HIS A 790 8.56 -9.16 26.25
CA HIS A 790 9.61 -8.25 26.68
C HIS A 790 10.29 -7.62 25.47
N LEU A 791 10.60 -6.34 25.59
CA LEU A 791 11.40 -5.62 24.61
C LEU A 791 12.58 -4.94 25.30
N TRP A 792 13.63 -4.69 24.54
CA TRP A 792 14.75 -3.87 24.97
C TRP A 792 14.50 -2.42 24.62
N THR A 793 14.78 -1.53 25.55
CA THR A 793 14.84 -0.09 25.32
C THR A 793 16.21 0.44 25.71
N ARG A 794 16.68 1.48 25.01
CA ARG A 794 17.92 2.18 25.32
C ARG A 794 17.72 3.69 25.23
N GLY A 795 18.61 4.41 25.90
CA GLY A 795 18.66 5.87 25.83
C GLY A 795 17.50 6.57 26.54
N GLU A 796 17.33 7.85 26.22
CA GLU A 796 16.22 8.67 26.72
C GLU A 796 15.17 8.81 25.62
N PRO A 797 13.86 8.91 25.96
CA PRO A 797 12.86 9.29 24.98
C PRO A 797 13.25 10.59 24.28
N THR A 798 13.12 10.62 22.96
CA THR A 798 13.66 11.69 22.11
C THR A 798 12.54 12.53 21.51
N SER A 799 12.67 13.85 21.51
CA SER A 799 11.69 14.74 20.87
C SER A 799 11.51 14.46 19.38
N GLY A 800 10.27 14.21 18.98
CA GLY A 800 9.81 14.05 17.61
C GLY A 800 9.36 15.37 16.98
N VAL A 801 9.01 15.33 15.70
CA VAL A 801 8.68 16.53 14.91
C VAL A 801 7.55 17.36 15.52
N LEU A 802 6.51 16.72 16.09
CA LEU A 802 5.38 17.45 16.67
C LEU A 802 5.66 18.08 18.03
N ALA A 803 6.85 17.90 18.61
CA ALA A 803 7.26 18.66 19.79
C ALA A 803 7.30 20.18 19.53
N ILE A 804 7.24 20.61 18.27
CA ILE A 804 7.14 22.02 17.87
C ILE A 804 5.73 22.61 18.05
N ALA A 805 4.70 21.81 18.30
CA ALA A 805 3.31 22.28 18.38
C ALA A 805 3.11 23.47 19.36
N PRO A 806 3.72 23.50 20.56
CA PRO A 806 3.60 24.63 21.51
C PRO A 806 4.13 25.97 21.00
N LEU A 807 4.88 25.99 19.88
CA LEU A 807 5.29 27.23 19.23
C LEU A 807 4.11 27.96 18.60
N PHE A 808 2.93 27.35 18.46
CA PHE A 808 1.80 27.91 17.73
C PHE A 808 0.56 28.04 18.61
N LYS A 809 -0.26 29.06 18.33
CA LYS A 809 -1.51 29.30 19.05
C LYS A 809 -2.61 28.30 18.66
N ARG A 810 -2.63 27.90 17.38
CA ARG A 810 -3.56 26.91 16.80
C ARG A 810 -2.88 26.22 15.62
N ILE A 811 -3.15 24.93 15.42
CA ILE A 811 -2.55 24.14 14.34
C ILE A 811 -3.59 23.28 13.60
N VAL A 812 -3.32 22.94 12.35
CA VAL A 812 -4.00 21.81 11.68
C VAL A 812 -3.08 20.60 11.73
N LEU A 813 -3.58 19.47 12.19
CA LEU A 813 -2.88 18.19 12.20
C LEU A 813 -3.40 17.31 11.07
N VAL A 814 -2.51 16.95 10.14
CA VAL A 814 -2.81 16.05 9.04
C VAL A 814 -2.08 14.73 9.27
N ALA A 815 -2.81 13.64 9.39
CA ALA A 815 -2.25 12.31 9.54
C ALA A 815 -2.72 11.39 8.42
N THR A 816 -1.87 10.46 7.99
CA THR A 816 -2.31 9.35 7.12
C THR A 816 -1.92 8.00 7.70
N GLY A 817 -2.82 7.02 7.67
CA GLY A 817 -2.54 5.70 8.22
C GLY A 817 -2.05 5.79 9.65
N SER A 818 -0.92 5.15 9.94
CA SER A 818 -0.31 5.10 11.27
C SER A 818 0.38 6.39 11.69
N GLY A 819 0.42 7.39 10.82
CA GLY A 819 0.85 8.74 11.17
C GLY A 819 0.01 9.38 12.29
N ILE A 820 -1.14 8.80 12.64
CA ILE A 820 -1.92 9.20 13.80
C ILE A 820 -1.22 8.91 15.13
N GLY A 821 -0.38 7.87 15.20
CA GLY A 821 0.35 7.48 16.41
C GLY A 821 1.19 8.63 17.00
N PRO A 822 2.08 9.25 16.21
CA PRO A 822 2.83 10.44 16.63
C PRO A 822 1.97 11.66 16.97
N CYS A 823 0.74 11.77 16.46
CA CYS A 823 -0.18 12.86 16.75
C CYS A 823 -0.89 12.68 18.10
N LEU A 824 -1.17 11.44 18.52
CA LEU A 824 -1.90 11.12 19.76
C LEU A 824 -1.34 11.82 21.02
N PRO A 825 -0.02 11.80 21.29
CA PRO A 825 0.53 12.48 22.47
C PRO A 825 0.24 13.98 22.50
N VAL A 826 0.16 14.62 21.33
CA VAL A 826 -0.08 16.07 21.22
C VAL A 826 -1.56 16.41 21.40
N ILE A 827 -2.45 15.62 20.80
CA ILE A 827 -3.91 15.87 20.89
C ILE A 827 -4.46 15.50 22.27
N MET A 828 -3.95 14.43 22.89
CA MET A 828 -4.34 14.00 24.23
C MET A 828 -3.97 15.04 25.31
N GLU A 829 -2.91 15.82 25.06
CA GLU A 829 -2.46 16.84 26.00
C GLU A 829 -3.31 18.11 25.98
N ARG A 830 -4.00 18.40 24.87
CA ARG A 830 -4.91 19.55 24.71
C ARG A 830 -4.30 20.93 24.98
N LYS A 831 -2.98 21.07 24.96
CA LYS A 831 -2.29 22.37 25.17
C LYS A 831 -2.42 23.33 24.00
N VAL A 832 -2.50 22.80 22.79
CA VAL A 832 -2.60 23.59 21.56
C VAL A 832 -3.90 23.17 20.87
N PRO A 833 -4.87 24.08 20.69
CA PRO A 833 -6.06 23.80 19.92
C PRO A 833 -5.68 23.35 18.51
N CYS A 834 -6.28 22.25 18.06
CA CYS A 834 -5.99 21.69 16.75
C CYS A 834 -7.25 21.26 16.00
N ARG A 835 -7.24 21.41 14.67
CA ARG A 835 -8.17 20.72 13.77
C ARG A 835 -7.48 19.51 13.17
N ILE A 836 -8.17 18.39 13.09
CA ILE A 836 -7.59 17.10 12.75
C ILE A 836 -8.16 16.61 11.42
N LEU A 837 -7.27 16.30 10.48
CA LEU A 837 -7.54 15.56 9.27
C LEU A 837 -6.78 14.24 9.34
N TRP A 838 -7.50 13.13 9.46
CA TRP A 838 -6.90 11.81 9.48
C TRP A 838 -7.46 10.94 8.35
N SER A 839 -6.60 10.55 7.41
CA SER A 839 -6.98 9.70 6.29
C SER A 839 -6.37 8.31 6.40
N THR A 840 -7.20 7.28 6.44
CA THR A 840 -6.74 5.89 6.48
C THR A 840 -7.79 4.93 5.91
N LYS A 841 -7.37 3.72 5.53
CA LYS A 841 -8.29 2.64 5.22
C LYS A 841 -9.01 2.21 6.49
N ASN A 842 -10.33 2.13 6.45
CA ASN A 842 -11.21 1.62 7.50
C ASN A 842 -10.67 1.93 8.93
N PRO A 843 -10.67 3.22 9.35
CA PRO A 843 -10.05 3.67 10.59
C PRO A 843 -10.53 2.88 11.82
N LEU A 844 -11.83 2.56 11.83
CA LEU A 844 -12.47 1.83 12.92
C LEU A 844 -11.94 0.40 13.01
N LYS A 845 -11.92 -0.32 11.89
CA LYS A 845 -11.40 -1.70 11.84
C LYS A 845 -9.89 -1.78 12.07
N THR A 846 -9.14 -0.75 11.69
CA THR A 846 -7.67 -0.79 11.71
C THR A 846 -7.09 -0.38 13.06
N TYR A 847 -7.62 0.69 13.67
CA TYR A 847 -7.07 1.30 14.90
C TYR A 847 -8.03 1.23 16.09
N GLY A 848 -9.25 0.72 15.89
CA GLY A 848 -10.25 0.59 16.94
C GLY A 848 -10.98 1.89 17.27
N GLN A 849 -12.13 1.75 17.94
CA GLN A 849 -12.97 2.87 18.36
C GLN A 849 -12.24 3.78 19.35
N GLY A 850 -11.40 3.23 20.24
CA GLY A 850 -10.69 4.00 21.26
C GLY A 850 -9.77 5.10 20.68
N ILE A 851 -9.11 4.85 19.55
CA ILE A 851 -8.27 5.84 18.87
C ILE A 851 -9.13 6.90 18.18
N ILE A 852 -10.23 6.50 17.54
CA ILE A 852 -11.19 7.43 16.92
C ILE A 852 -11.82 8.33 17.97
N ASP A 853 -12.21 7.77 19.11
CA ASP A 853 -12.76 8.51 20.23
C ASP A 853 -11.76 9.52 20.75
N GLU A 854 -10.48 9.16 20.87
CA GLU A 854 -9.44 10.10 21.30
C GLU A 854 -9.29 11.28 20.31
N VAL A 855 -9.34 10.99 19.01
CA VAL A 855 -9.33 12.02 17.95
C VAL A 855 -10.55 12.93 18.07
N LYS A 856 -11.75 12.35 18.11
CA LYS A 856 -13.01 13.09 18.20
C LYS A 856 -13.16 13.85 19.51
N ARG A 857 -12.61 13.34 20.61
CA ARG A 857 -12.65 14.00 21.92
C ARG A 857 -11.75 15.24 21.94
N CYS A 858 -10.70 15.28 21.13
CA CYS A 858 -9.89 16.49 20.95
C CYS A 858 -10.55 17.46 19.98
N ASP A 859 -11.18 16.93 18.93
CA ASP A 859 -11.77 17.69 17.85
C ASP A 859 -13.06 17.02 17.37
N GLU A 860 -14.21 17.48 17.86
CA GLU A 860 -15.52 16.84 17.63
C GLU A 860 -15.88 16.77 16.15
N THR A 861 -15.44 17.77 15.37
CA THR A 861 -15.65 17.86 13.93
C THR A 861 -14.44 17.38 13.14
N ALA A 862 -13.58 16.52 13.73
CA ALA A 862 -12.41 15.96 13.05
C ALA A 862 -12.79 15.24 11.76
N VAL A 863 -12.01 15.48 10.71
CA VAL A 863 -12.21 14.85 9.40
C VAL A 863 -11.50 13.50 9.40
N VAL A 864 -12.23 12.45 9.79
CA VAL A 864 -11.76 11.05 9.72
C VAL A 864 -12.17 10.47 8.37
N TRP A 865 -11.24 10.48 7.41
CA TRP A 865 -11.47 10.09 6.03
C TRP A 865 -11.16 8.61 5.79
N ASP A 866 -12.21 7.79 5.64
CA ASP A 866 -12.08 6.38 5.29
C ASP A 866 -11.83 6.21 3.79
N THR A 867 -10.60 5.85 3.42
CA THR A 867 -10.23 5.76 2.01
C THR A 867 -10.87 4.60 1.26
N ASP A 868 -11.39 3.59 1.95
CA ASP A 868 -12.05 2.45 1.30
C ASP A 868 -13.48 2.85 0.88
N ASN A 869 -14.17 3.61 1.73
CA ASN A 869 -15.54 4.07 1.49
C ASN A 869 -15.61 5.38 0.70
N MET A 870 -14.69 6.32 0.97
CA MET A 870 -14.72 7.70 0.43
C MET A 870 -13.68 7.94 -0.67
N GLY A 871 -12.85 6.95 -1.01
CA GLY A 871 -11.75 7.10 -1.96
C GLY A 871 -10.56 7.90 -1.41
N ARG A 872 -9.58 8.25 -2.27
CA ARG A 872 -8.40 9.00 -1.82
C ARG A 872 -8.71 10.51 -1.74
N PRO A 873 -8.50 11.16 -0.59
CA PRO A 873 -8.79 12.58 -0.45
C PRO A 873 -7.73 13.46 -1.14
N ASP A 874 -8.13 14.66 -1.56
CA ASP A 874 -7.18 15.74 -1.81
C ASP A 874 -6.75 16.36 -0.47
N LEU A 875 -5.70 15.78 0.11
CA LEU A 875 -5.13 16.24 1.38
C LEU A 875 -4.69 17.72 1.37
N ILE A 876 -4.39 18.29 0.21
CA ILE A 876 -3.91 19.69 0.11
C ILE A 876 -5.11 20.63 0.22
N GLN A 877 -6.20 20.31 -0.48
CA GLN A 877 -7.45 21.06 -0.44
C GLN A 877 -8.10 20.99 0.95
N LEU A 878 -8.25 19.80 1.52
CA LEU A 878 -8.83 19.64 2.86
C LEU A 878 -8.00 20.32 3.95
N ALA A 879 -6.66 20.22 3.88
CA ALA A 879 -5.80 20.91 4.84
C ALA A 879 -5.89 22.44 4.72
N TRP A 880 -6.14 22.95 3.51
CA TRP A 880 -6.37 24.38 3.27
C TRP A 880 -7.70 24.86 3.86
N GLU A 881 -8.78 24.12 3.62
CA GLU A 881 -10.10 24.41 4.17
C GLU A 881 -10.06 24.45 5.70
N LEU A 882 -9.48 23.42 6.33
CA LEU A 882 -9.32 23.39 7.79
C LEU A 882 -8.43 24.51 8.32
N TYR A 883 -7.38 24.89 7.58
CA TYR A 883 -6.48 25.98 7.96
C TYR A 883 -7.20 27.33 7.97
N GLN A 884 -8.10 27.56 7.00
CA GLN A 884 -8.94 28.76 6.94
C GLN A 884 -10.01 28.75 8.02
N GLU A 885 -10.76 27.65 8.14
CA GLU A 885 -11.83 27.45 9.11
C GLU A 885 -11.35 27.69 10.55
N SER A 886 -10.17 27.17 10.90
CA SER A 886 -9.69 27.20 12.28
C SER A 886 -8.91 28.47 12.66
N GLY A 887 -8.51 29.26 11.66
CA GLY A 887 -7.51 30.32 11.82
C GLY A 887 -6.17 29.79 12.37
N ALA A 888 -5.73 28.62 11.88
CA ALA A 888 -4.47 28.02 12.34
C ALA A 888 -3.25 28.85 11.88
N GLU A 889 -2.16 28.77 12.64
CA GLU A 889 -0.90 29.43 12.27
C GLU A 889 0.00 28.55 11.38
N CYS A 890 -0.22 27.23 11.41
CA CYS A 890 0.49 26.26 10.57
C CYS A 890 -0.27 24.93 10.39
N VAL A 891 0.20 24.14 9.43
CA VAL A 891 -0.22 22.76 9.19
C VAL A 891 0.93 21.81 9.56
N CYS A 892 0.69 20.86 10.44
CA CYS A 892 1.64 19.81 10.78
C CYS A 892 1.16 18.49 10.17
N ILE A 893 1.99 17.86 9.34
CA ILE A 893 1.66 16.61 8.66
C ILE A 893 2.57 15.46 9.12
N ILE A 894 1.96 14.32 9.45
CA ILE A 894 2.62 13.04 9.70
C ILE A 894 2.11 12.00 8.69
N SER A 895 2.96 11.68 7.72
CA SER A 895 2.70 10.73 6.65
C SER A 895 4.03 10.14 6.15
N ASN A 896 3.97 9.22 5.18
CA ASN A 896 5.16 8.73 4.49
C ASN A 896 5.94 9.89 3.84
N ALA A 897 7.25 9.71 3.64
CA ALA A 897 8.15 10.77 3.18
C ALA A 897 7.70 11.44 1.86
N LYS A 898 7.10 10.68 0.93
CA LYS A 898 6.62 11.19 -0.36
C LYS A 898 5.42 12.12 -0.20
N THR A 899 4.42 11.69 0.57
CA THR A 899 3.22 12.49 0.85
C THR A 899 3.57 13.72 1.69
N THR A 900 4.38 13.57 2.73
CA THR A 900 4.85 14.67 3.58
C THR A 900 5.57 15.74 2.75
N LYS A 901 6.53 15.34 1.89
CA LYS A 901 7.21 16.26 0.96
C LYS A 901 6.24 16.98 0.02
N LYS A 902 5.26 16.25 -0.53
CA LYS A 902 4.25 16.82 -1.44
C LYS A 902 3.40 17.87 -0.73
N VAL A 903 2.82 17.55 0.42
CA VAL A 903 1.92 18.46 1.15
C VAL A 903 2.68 19.68 1.65
N VAL A 904 3.83 19.50 2.31
CA VAL A 904 4.65 20.62 2.80
C VAL A 904 5.04 21.55 1.65
N TYR A 905 5.54 21.01 0.52
CA TYR A 905 5.90 21.82 -0.63
C TYR A 905 4.70 22.59 -1.19
N GLN A 906 3.54 21.94 -1.34
CA GLN A 906 2.37 22.58 -1.96
C GLN A 906 1.79 23.68 -1.07
N LEU A 907 1.78 23.50 0.26
CA LEU A 907 1.31 24.51 1.20
C LEU A 907 2.33 25.67 1.34
N GLU A 908 3.62 25.37 1.55
CA GLU A 908 4.62 26.43 1.71
C GLU A 908 4.82 27.25 0.43
N ALA A 909 4.72 26.63 -0.75
CA ALA A 909 4.78 27.34 -2.04
C ALA A 909 3.64 28.35 -2.21
N ARG A 910 2.57 28.23 -1.42
CA ARG A 910 1.42 29.14 -1.37
C ARG A 910 1.47 30.12 -0.18
N GLY A 911 2.51 30.04 0.64
CA GLY A 911 2.71 30.89 1.82
C GLY A 911 2.05 30.36 3.10
N ILE A 912 1.57 29.12 3.08
CA ILE A 912 0.98 28.44 4.24
C ILE A 912 2.10 27.67 4.95
N PRO A 913 2.40 27.95 6.24
CA PRO A 913 3.46 27.24 6.94
C PRO A 913 3.07 25.78 7.14
N ALA A 914 3.94 24.88 6.70
CA ALA A 914 3.72 23.45 6.85
C ALA A 914 4.98 22.73 7.35
N PHE A 915 4.81 21.78 8.27
CA PHE A 915 5.89 21.06 8.91
C PHE A 915 5.62 19.55 8.92
N GLY A 916 6.66 18.73 8.80
CA GLY A 916 6.54 17.28 8.85
C GLY A 916 7.90 16.58 8.75
N PRO A 917 7.97 15.28 9.05
CA PRO A 917 9.19 14.48 8.93
C PRO A 917 9.53 14.28 7.44
N ILE A 918 10.40 15.15 6.90
CA ILE A 918 10.83 15.14 5.49
C ILE A 918 12.09 14.29 5.29
N TRP A 919 12.85 14.08 6.37
CA TRP A 919 14.09 13.31 6.41
C TRP A 919 13.97 12.27 7.52
N ASP A 920 14.34 11.03 7.24
CA ASP A 920 14.54 10.05 8.32
C ASP A 920 15.62 10.58 9.25
N SER A 921 15.22 10.87 10.48
CA SER A 921 16.13 11.18 11.60
C SER A 921 17.16 10.08 11.78
#